data_AF-A0A1W9GEX2-F1
#
_entry.id   AF-A0A1W9GEX2-F1
#
_cell.length_a   1.000
_cell.length_b   1.000
_cell.length_c   1.000
_cell.angle_alpha   90.00
_cell.angle_beta   90.00
_cell.angle_gamma   90.00
#
_symmetry.space_group_name_H-M   'P 1'
#
loop_
_entity.id
_entity.type
_entity.pdbx_description
1 polymer ?
#
loop_
_entity_poly.entity_id
_entity_poly.type
_entity_poly.pdbx_seq_one_letter_code
_entity_poly.pdbx_strand_id
1 'polypeptide(L)'
;MSAPSGTRTPNRLVHETSPYLLQHAYNPVDWYPWGPEALQAAKEKNRPILLSIGYSACHWCHVMERESFEDDAIAELMNRWFICIKVDREERPDLDEIYMAATVAMNHGQGGWPMTVFLTPAQEPFFAGTYFPPEDRWGRPGFASVLKKIADYWDTRPSEIRDQAKELTAQLQGSRGTLSPISISESVLEEAVAQFADDFDETHGGFGTAPKFPPAMGLSFLLRSHRRSRNAHTLKMVTTTLDMMAAGGIYDHIGGGFARYSTDARWLVPHFEKMLYDNALLARVYVEAYQVTKKSAYRQVATEVLDYVRREMTGPEGGFYSSTDADSEGVEGKFFVWTPTEVRNVLQNDEDARRFCALYDITESGNWEHTNIPNRLRPLEEVARQLNLTTDELLESASRAKPLLYEARRHRVSPGLDDKVITAWNGMMLSAMAEAARVFGHTAYLESAQRTADFLLHSHTKPDDRLLRTSRGGRAHLEAYLEDYAYLTEGLLDLYEAGSAESYLHAAARLAEYVISDFMDQEQGGFFTTAKQHESLILRHREGMDGATPSANAVAASALARLSFHFDREDWRRAATAAIRAHGRQISRYPRAFAKSLAVVDFLTEGPVEVAIVGDEPQNSLRALRDAVAQCYLPNRIVATGSPGEPSSLPLLKDRPTVSGKPTLYICRNYTCRQPITDPRSVADALRNDQPGSMDRRAGPKLLQGASLPGNATVQGTATYASRMMARAGEAGLARGFTLLGATGLTTTRLGFGTYRVDMQSPEHRDALRKALRESCNLIDTSTNYTDGDSERLVGSVLAELVASGEIRRDEIIVVSKIGYIQGQNLKLAQANEQSGRPYPELVKYGDGMWHCLHPEFLADQLALSLDRLGLATLDICLLHNPEYFLLEATHRGGEDLEKLRGDFYARLERAFIYFETQIKAGRLQFYGVSSNTVTSAADDPAATSLGRMVEAAEAAARSAGAPNHHFRVLQCPMNLFEAGAARTANTGPSKDQTVLEYARQNHIAVLVNRPLNAMVAPNTMLRLADLPLEDPPIDIDRSLSSVSALEQEYRSSLAPAVPPTGSGAAPAEFFNWSSELQRIRPQIQGLEHWEQIEHRMIAPQINHVLQLLSHQLSGDVAEQWERWRQRYIPELLTLLRGFRREATLKSHAQTERVSRAIDPLLPVSHRAASLSQKMLWLLASTPGVTCVLNGMRSPGYVTDALTILRWEPINDTRPIYEEAMTRPQ
;
A
#
# COMPACT_ATOMS: atom_id res chain seq x y z
N MET A 1 -38.99 26.21 3.11
CA MET A 1 -40.07 25.22 2.97
C MET A 1 -41.32 25.93 2.45
N SER A 2 -41.76 25.61 1.24
CA SER A 2 -43.10 25.95 0.74
C SER A 2 -43.92 24.65 0.75
N ALA A 3 -45.13 24.68 1.30
CA ALA A 3 -46.08 23.57 1.27
C ALA A 3 -47.43 24.06 0.71
N PRO A 4 -48.31 23.20 0.16
CA PRO A 4 -48.05 22.04 -0.70
C PRO A 4 -48.93 22.08 -1.98
N SER A 5 -48.41 21.63 -3.13
CA SER A 5 -49.22 21.26 -4.29
C SER A 5 -49.51 19.75 -4.24
N GLY A 6 -50.67 19.34 -3.71
CA GLY A 6 -51.16 17.96 -3.70
C GLY A 6 -50.40 17.02 -2.75
N THR A 7 -51.08 16.41 -1.79
CA THR A 7 -50.49 15.42 -0.87
C THR A 7 -50.02 14.18 -1.63
N ARG A 8 -48.75 14.17 -2.07
CA ARG A 8 -48.08 12.98 -2.61
C ARG A 8 -48.04 11.90 -1.52
N THR A 9 -48.28 10.65 -1.89
CA THR A 9 -48.18 9.51 -0.95
C THR A 9 -46.70 9.26 -0.65
N PRO A 10 -46.30 9.10 0.62
CA PRO A 10 -44.91 8.80 0.93
C PRO A 10 -44.50 7.41 0.42
N ASN A 11 -43.26 7.30 -0.04
CA ASN A 11 -42.57 6.02 -0.28
C ASN A 11 -41.97 5.48 1.03
N ARG A 12 -41.17 4.41 0.93
CA ARG A 12 -40.64 3.69 2.11
C ARG A 12 -39.65 4.50 2.94
N LEU A 13 -39.02 5.53 2.36
CA LEU A 13 -38.03 6.36 3.06
C LEU A 13 -38.62 7.17 4.22
N VAL A 14 -39.95 7.29 4.32
CA VAL A 14 -40.63 7.95 5.45
C VAL A 14 -40.33 7.30 6.81
N HIS A 15 -39.83 6.06 6.83
CA HIS A 15 -39.47 5.32 8.03
C HIS A 15 -37.98 5.42 8.41
N GLU A 16 -37.17 6.06 7.56
CA GLU A 16 -35.75 6.27 7.80
C GLU A 16 -35.50 7.44 8.76
N THR A 17 -34.31 7.49 9.34
CA THR A 17 -33.92 8.61 10.23
C THR A 17 -33.07 9.65 9.52
N SER A 18 -32.28 9.27 8.51
CA SER A 18 -31.41 10.20 7.76
C SER A 18 -32.21 11.38 7.21
N PRO A 19 -31.82 12.64 7.51
CA PRO A 19 -32.42 13.82 6.88
C PRO A 19 -32.39 13.76 5.35
N TYR A 20 -31.30 13.23 4.78
CA TYR A 20 -31.15 13.05 3.34
C TYR A 20 -32.19 12.09 2.76
N LEU A 21 -32.40 10.93 3.39
CA LEU A 21 -33.39 9.96 2.91
C LEU A 21 -34.83 10.48 3.10
N LEU A 22 -35.10 11.13 4.22
CA LEU A 22 -36.42 11.70 4.51
C LEU A 22 -36.81 12.81 3.54
N GLN A 23 -35.85 13.59 3.03
CA GLN A 23 -36.08 14.58 2.00
C GLN A 23 -36.71 13.98 0.74
N HIS A 24 -36.32 12.76 0.38
CA HIS A 24 -36.82 12.05 -0.81
C HIS A 24 -38.09 11.21 -0.56
N ALA A 25 -38.65 11.23 0.65
CA ALA A 25 -39.76 10.36 1.03
C ALA A 25 -41.06 10.63 0.26
N TYR A 26 -41.22 11.84 -0.31
CA TYR A 26 -42.42 12.25 -1.05
C TYR A 26 -42.18 12.40 -2.55
N ASN A 27 -41.02 11.94 -3.06
CA ASN A 27 -40.72 11.98 -4.48
C ASN A 27 -41.60 10.97 -5.24
N PRO A 28 -41.99 11.24 -6.50
CA PRO A 28 -42.79 10.32 -7.31
C PRO A 28 -42.06 9.00 -7.63
N VAL A 29 -40.74 8.96 -7.47
CA VAL A 29 -39.95 7.72 -7.53
C VAL A 29 -40.26 6.85 -6.30
N ASP A 30 -40.54 5.56 -6.51
CA ASP A 30 -40.76 4.55 -5.46
C ASP A 30 -39.41 4.13 -4.87
N TRP A 31 -38.82 5.00 -4.05
CA TRP A 31 -37.55 4.74 -3.40
C TRP A 31 -37.66 3.68 -2.32
N TYR A 32 -36.68 2.79 -2.32
CA TYR A 32 -36.38 1.87 -1.22
C TYR A 32 -35.14 2.36 -0.47
N PRO A 33 -35.08 2.18 0.85
CA PRO A 33 -33.80 2.16 1.54
C PRO A 33 -33.00 0.93 1.12
N TRP A 34 -31.68 0.96 1.26
CA TRP A 34 -30.88 -0.25 1.06
C TRP A 34 -31.19 -1.28 2.15
N GLY A 35 -31.63 -2.47 1.74
CA GLY A 35 -31.88 -3.55 2.68
C GLY A 35 -32.53 -4.78 2.05
N PRO A 36 -32.85 -5.79 2.86
CA PRO A 36 -33.38 -7.07 2.37
C PRO A 36 -34.63 -6.94 1.51
N GLU A 37 -35.55 -6.02 1.84
CA GLU A 37 -36.77 -5.80 1.06
C GLU A 37 -36.47 -5.41 -0.39
N ALA A 38 -35.61 -4.40 -0.59
CA ALA A 38 -35.25 -3.91 -1.92
C ALA A 38 -34.48 -4.96 -2.73
N LEU A 39 -33.50 -5.61 -2.08
CA LEU A 39 -32.65 -6.61 -2.70
C LEU A 39 -33.43 -7.87 -3.10
N GLN A 40 -34.38 -8.30 -2.26
CA GLN A 40 -35.28 -9.41 -2.57
C GLN A 40 -36.25 -9.03 -3.69
N ALA A 41 -36.82 -7.83 -3.67
CA ALA A 41 -37.68 -7.34 -4.74
C ALA A 41 -36.97 -7.31 -6.10
N ALA A 42 -35.69 -6.92 -6.15
CA ALA A 42 -34.88 -6.94 -7.37
C ALA A 42 -34.69 -8.36 -7.92
N LYS A 43 -34.47 -9.34 -7.04
CA LYS A 43 -34.33 -10.76 -7.41
C LYS A 43 -35.64 -11.36 -7.89
N GLU A 44 -36.73 -11.17 -7.15
CA GLU A 44 -38.05 -11.74 -7.47
C GLU A 44 -38.62 -11.18 -8.77
N LYS A 45 -38.46 -9.87 -8.98
CA LYS A 45 -38.93 -9.20 -10.21
C LYS A 45 -37.93 -9.31 -11.37
N ASN A 46 -36.73 -9.85 -11.12
CA ASN A 46 -35.60 -9.88 -12.07
C ASN A 46 -35.36 -8.51 -12.75
N ARG A 47 -35.34 -7.45 -11.94
CA ARG A 47 -35.12 -6.07 -12.41
C ARG A 47 -33.78 -5.54 -11.95
N PRO A 48 -33.08 -4.75 -12.78
CA PRO A 48 -31.86 -4.07 -12.35
C PRO A 48 -32.16 -3.10 -11.21
N ILE A 49 -31.16 -2.89 -10.36
CA ILE A 49 -31.19 -1.91 -9.28
C ILE A 49 -30.67 -0.59 -9.85
N LEU A 50 -31.38 0.51 -9.60
CA LEU A 50 -30.87 1.86 -9.77
C LEU A 50 -30.52 2.39 -8.39
N LEU A 51 -29.23 2.41 -8.08
CA LEU A 51 -28.69 2.87 -6.81
C LEU A 51 -28.29 4.34 -6.93
N SER A 52 -28.85 5.19 -6.08
CA SER A 52 -28.48 6.60 -5.95
C SER A 52 -27.90 6.86 -4.55
N ILE A 53 -26.63 7.28 -4.49
CA ILE A 53 -25.92 7.59 -3.25
C ILE A 53 -25.62 9.10 -3.18
N GLY A 54 -25.88 9.71 -2.02
CA GLY A 54 -25.59 11.12 -1.74
C GLY A 54 -25.63 11.41 -0.23
N TYR A 55 -25.71 12.70 0.14
CA TYR A 55 -25.84 13.17 1.53
C TYR A 55 -26.54 14.54 1.55
N SER A 56 -26.97 14.98 2.73
CA SER A 56 -27.87 16.12 2.93
C SER A 56 -27.32 17.48 2.48
N ALA A 57 -26.04 17.76 2.71
CA ALA A 57 -25.42 19.04 2.33
C ALA A 57 -24.94 19.11 0.87
N CYS A 58 -25.17 18.05 0.08
CA CYS A 58 -24.70 17.96 -1.30
C CYS A 58 -25.55 18.80 -2.27
N HIS A 59 -25.01 19.94 -2.75
CA HIS A 59 -25.69 20.81 -3.71
C HIS A 59 -26.16 20.09 -4.99
N TRP A 60 -25.27 19.35 -5.67
CA TRP A 60 -25.62 18.64 -6.91
C TRP A 60 -26.64 17.52 -6.69
N CYS A 61 -26.75 17.00 -5.47
CA CYS A 61 -27.78 16.02 -5.11
C CYS A 61 -29.16 16.67 -5.08
N HIS A 62 -29.28 17.90 -4.56
CA HIS A 62 -30.50 18.72 -4.60
C HIS A 62 -30.87 19.18 -6.01
N VAL A 63 -29.86 19.47 -6.85
CA VAL A 63 -30.08 19.79 -8.27
C VAL A 63 -30.67 18.57 -9.00
N MET A 64 -30.04 17.39 -8.85
CA MET A 64 -30.53 16.15 -9.46
C MET A 64 -31.94 15.78 -8.96
N GLU A 65 -32.24 16.02 -7.68
CA GLU A 65 -33.58 15.82 -7.15
C GLU A 65 -34.61 16.68 -7.87
N ARG A 66 -34.44 18.01 -7.83
CA ARG A 66 -35.40 18.97 -8.38
C ARG A 66 -35.62 18.78 -9.88
N GLU A 67 -34.54 18.50 -10.61
CA GLU A 67 -34.60 18.40 -12.07
C GLU A 67 -35.04 17.03 -12.57
N SER A 68 -34.77 15.95 -11.83
CA SER A 68 -35.00 14.58 -12.32
C SER A 68 -35.87 13.71 -11.41
N PHE A 69 -35.66 13.71 -10.09
CA PHE A 69 -36.40 12.80 -9.20
C PHE A 69 -37.79 13.32 -8.82
N GLU A 70 -38.05 14.62 -8.95
CA GLU A 70 -39.38 15.22 -8.74
C GLU A 70 -40.25 15.24 -10.00
N ASP A 71 -39.67 14.99 -11.17
CA ASP A 71 -40.35 14.92 -12.46
C ASP A 71 -41.13 13.60 -12.60
N ASP A 72 -42.45 13.71 -12.74
CA ASP A 72 -43.34 12.54 -12.76
C ASP A 72 -43.08 11.62 -13.98
N ALA A 73 -42.65 12.17 -15.13
CA ALA A 73 -42.40 11.39 -16.33
C ALA A 73 -41.09 10.59 -16.22
N ILE A 74 -40.03 11.18 -15.66
CA ILE A 74 -38.77 10.47 -15.37
C ILE A 74 -39.01 9.41 -14.29
N ALA A 75 -39.75 9.76 -13.23
CA ALA A 75 -40.06 8.83 -12.15
C ALA A 75 -40.87 7.61 -12.64
N GLU A 76 -41.80 7.80 -13.57
CA GLU A 76 -42.53 6.69 -14.18
C GLU A 76 -41.59 5.71 -14.90
N LEU A 77 -40.59 6.21 -15.64
CA LEU A 77 -39.58 5.37 -16.30
C LEU A 77 -38.72 4.60 -15.29
N MET A 78 -38.30 5.28 -14.21
CA MET A 78 -37.53 4.67 -13.13
C MET A 78 -38.31 3.52 -12.47
N ASN A 79 -39.53 3.79 -12.01
CA ASN A 79 -40.40 2.82 -11.31
C ASN A 79 -40.80 1.63 -12.19
N ARG A 80 -40.91 1.85 -13.51
CA ARG A 80 -41.28 0.81 -14.46
C ARG A 80 -40.19 -0.24 -14.62
N TRP A 81 -38.93 0.17 -14.73
CA TRP A 81 -37.84 -0.73 -15.14
C TRP A 81 -36.88 -1.11 -14.01
N PHE A 82 -36.78 -0.32 -12.96
CA PHE A 82 -35.75 -0.50 -11.93
C PHE A 82 -36.35 -0.74 -10.54
N ILE A 83 -35.54 -1.31 -9.65
CA ILE A 83 -35.72 -1.14 -8.21
C ILE A 83 -34.84 0.03 -7.79
N CYS A 84 -35.48 1.15 -7.45
CA CYS A 84 -34.80 2.39 -7.11
C CYS A 84 -34.41 2.38 -5.63
N ILE A 85 -33.11 2.40 -5.34
CA ILE A 85 -32.57 2.41 -3.98
C ILE A 85 -31.86 3.72 -3.71
N LYS A 86 -32.19 4.36 -2.59
CA LYS A 86 -31.56 5.60 -2.13
C LYS A 86 -30.70 5.32 -0.90
N VAL A 87 -29.49 5.86 -0.87
CA VAL A 87 -28.52 5.64 0.21
C VAL A 87 -27.88 6.96 0.66
N ASP A 88 -27.87 7.17 1.97
CA ASP A 88 -27.03 8.19 2.62
C ASP A 88 -25.62 7.63 2.82
N ARG A 89 -24.62 8.22 2.17
CA ARG A 89 -23.21 7.80 2.31
C ARG A 89 -22.68 7.95 3.73
N GLU A 90 -23.24 8.89 4.50
CA GLU A 90 -22.82 9.13 5.87
C GLU A 90 -23.30 8.02 6.81
N GLU A 91 -24.41 7.35 6.47
CA GLU A 91 -24.91 6.17 7.19
C GLU A 91 -24.34 4.85 6.64
N ARG A 92 -24.03 4.79 5.33
CA ARG A 92 -23.52 3.59 4.64
C ARG A 92 -22.24 3.87 3.83
N PRO A 93 -21.11 4.17 4.49
CA PRO A 93 -19.83 4.44 3.81
C PRO A 93 -19.30 3.20 3.07
N ASP A 94 -19.66 1.99 3.51
CA ASP A 94 -19.30 0.74 2.82
C ASP A 94 -19.84 0.67 1.39
N LEU A 95 -21.12 1.03 1.19
CA LEU A 95 -21.74 1.06 -0.13
C LEU A 95 -21.11 2.18 -0.98
N ASP A 96 -20.89 3.34 -0.39
CA ASP A 96 -20.24 4.48 -1.05
C ASP A 96 -18.85 4.11 -1.59
N GLU A 97 -17.99 3.51 -0.75
CA GLU A 97 -16.63 3.10 -1.13
C GLU A 97 -16.59 2.02 -2.22
N ILE A 98 -17.52 1.07 -2.17
CA ILE A 98 -17.61 -0.01 -3.16
C ILE A 98 -18.01 0.56 -4.52
N TYR A 99 -19.08 1.33 -4.54
CA TYR A 99 -19.68 1.79 -5.80
C TYR A 99 -18.99 3.04 -6.36
N MET A 100 -18.32 3.84 -5.53
CA MET A 100 -17.41 4.90 -6.01
C MET A 100 -16.23 4.30 -6.76
N ALA A 101 -15.64 3.21 -6.26
CA ALA A 101 -14.56 2.55 -6.99
C ALA A 101 -15.02 1.94 -8.32
N ALA A 102 -16.23 1.38 -8.36
CA ALA A 102 -16.83 0.95 -9.62
C ALA A 102 -17.04 2.14 -10.58
N THR A 103 -17.54 3.27 -10.07
CA THR A 103 -17.80 4.48 -10.86
C THR A 103 -16.50 5.05 -11.45
N VAL A 104 -15.45 5.18 -10.64
CA VAL A 104 -14.12 5.64 -11.07
C VAL A 104 -13.52 4.71 -12.12
N ALA A 105 -13.69 3.39 -11.95
CA ALA A 105 -13.22 2.40 -12.92
C ALA A 105 -13.94 2.51 -14.27
N MET A 106 -15.25 2.79 -14.26
CA MET A 106 -16.05 2.96 -15.49
C MET A 106 -15.85 4.32 -16.16
N ASN A 107 -15.61 5.39 -15.40
CA ASN A 107 -15.64 6.78 -15.90
C ASN A 107 -14.24 7.38 -16.08
N HIS A 108 -13.29 6.61 -16.59
CA HIS A 108 -11.93 7.07 -16.90
C HIS A 108 -11.22 7.77 -15.70
N GLY A 109 -11.44 7.28 -14.48
CA GLY A 109 -10.84 7.84 -13.28
C GLY A 109 -11.65 8.95 -12.61
N GLN A 110 -12.83 9.31 -13.14
CA GLN A 110 -13.71 10.33 -12.56
C GLN A 110 -14.79 9.72 -11.67
N GLY A 111 -15.07 10.38 -10.55
CA GLY A 111 -16.15 10.04 -9.61
C GLY A 111 -16.71 11.29 -8.95
N GLY A 112 -17.73 11.13 -8.12
CA GLY A 112 -18.35 12.22 -7.37
C GLY A 112 -19.82 11.97 -7.04
N TRP A 113 -20.39 12.86 -6.24
CA TRP A 113 -21.81 12.82 -5.86
C TRP A 113 -22.61 13.92 -6.60
N PRO A 114 -23.91 13.69 -6.91
CA PRO A 114 -24.67 12.47 -6.68
C PRO A 114 -24.13 11.30 -7.50
N MET A 115 -24.10 10.11 -6.91
CA MET A 115 -23.61 8.91 -7.59
C MET A 115 -24.80 8.06 -8.02
N THR A 116 -24.89 7.74 -9.31
CA THR A 116 -25.98 6.95 -9.90
C THR A 116 -25.41 5.69 -10.54
N VAL A 117 -25.72 4.53 -9.99
CA VAL A 117 -25.13 3.24 -10.38
C VAL A 117 -26.22 2.24 -10.69
N PHE A 118 -26.05 1.49 -11.77
CA PHE A 118 -26.95 0.43 -12.18
C PHE A 118 -26.32 -0.92 -11.88
N LEU A 119 -27.04 -1.73 -11.10
CA LEU A 119 -26.56 -3.01 -10.59
C LEU A 119 -27.45 -4.16 -11.07
N THR A 120 -26.85 -5.34 -11.21
CA THR A 120 -27.62 -6.58 -11.32
C THR A 120 -28.38 -6.86 -10.00
N PRO A 121 -29.40 -7.74 -9.98
CA PRO A 121 -30.01 -8.22 -8.72
C PRO A 121 -29.02 -8.90 -7.76
N ALA A 122 -27.82 -9.25 -8.24
CA ALA A 122 -26.71 -9.77 -7.44
C ALA A 122 -25.78 -8.66 -6.90
N GLN A 123 -26.18 -7.39 -7.04
CA GLN A 123 -25.47 -6.19 -6.57
C GLN A 123 -24.21 -5.83 -7.37
N GLU A 124 -23.95 -6.52 -8.49
CA GLU A 124 -22.77 -6.31 -9.35
C GLU A 124 -23.00 -5.08 -10.23
N PRO A 125 -22.08 -4.09 -10.23
CA PRO A 125 -22.23 -2.88 -11.03
C PRO A 125 -21.94 -3.16 -12.51
N PHE A 126 -22.77 -2.60 -13.40
CA PHE A 126 -22.56 -2.71 -14.86
C PHE A 126 -22.61 -1.36 -15.60
N PHE A 127 -23.16 -0.31 -14.98
CA PHE A 127 -23.09 1.06 -15.51
C PHE A 127 -23.10 2.07 -14.36
N ALA A 128 -22.40 3.19 -14.50
CA ALA A 128 -22.30 4.21 -13.46
C ALA A 128 -22.11 5.61 -14.04
N GLY A 129 -22.62 6.61 -13.33
CA GLY A 129 -22.41 8.02 -13.62
C GLY A 129 -22.60 8.88 -12.39
N THR A 130 -22.34 10.18 -12.52
CA THR A 130 -22.59 11.14 -11.45
C THR A 130 -23.95 11.83 -11.67
N TYR A 131 -23.93 13.09 -12.07
CA TYR A 131 -25.13 13.85 -12.45
C TYR A 131 -25.51 13.57 -13.92
N PHE A 132 -26.81 13.33 -14.15
CA PHE A 132 -27.41 13.24 -15.48
C PHE A 132 -28.47 14.33 -15.65
N PRO A 133 -28.38 15.20 -16.68
CA PRO A 133 -29.40 16.22 -16.91
C PRO A 133 -30.75 15.57 -17.27
N PRO A 134 -31.89 16.24 -17.06
CA PRO A 134 -33.20 15.66 -17.40
C PRO A 134 -33.36 15.40 -18.90
N GLU A 135 -32.78 16.26 -19.74
CA GLU A 135 -32.80 16.18 -21.20
C GLU A 135 -31.38 16.07 -21.79
N ASP A 136 -31.28 15.56 -23.03
CA ASP A 136 -30.03 15.51 -23.78
C ASP A 136 -29.50 16.94 -24.03
N ARG A 137 -28.48 17.36 -23.28
CA ARG A 137 -27.89 18.71 -23.35
C ARG A 137 -26.38 18.68 -23.10
N TRP A 138 -25.68 19.68 -23.62
CA TRP A 138 -24.22 19.87 -23.47
C TRP A 138 -23.37 18.65 -23.93
N GLY A 139 -23.84 17.92 -24.93
CA GLY A 139 -23.16 16.71 -25.42
C GLY A 139 -23.24 15.51 -24.47
N ARG A 140 -24.10 15.56 -23.46
CA ARG A 140 -24.36 14.46 -22.52
C ARG A 140 -25.78 13.91 -22.73
N PRO A 141 -25.99 12.59 -22.65
CA PRO A 141 -27.33 12.02 -22.69
C PRO A 141 -28.10 12.43 -21.44
N GLY A 142 -29.37 12.77 -21.62
CA GLY A 142 -30.32 13.03 -20.55
C GLY A 142 -30.70 11.75 -19.82
N PHE A 143 -31.17 11.88 -18.59
CA PHE A 143 -31.43 10.77 -17.71
C PHE A 143 -32.51 9.84 -18.27
N ALA A 144 -33.58 10.39 -18.87
CA ALA A 144 -34.59 9.60 -19.56
C ALA A 144 -34.03 8.75 -20.72
N SER A 145 -33.06 9.27 -21.47
CA SER A 145 -32.38 8.56 -22.56
C SER A 145 -31.50 7.42 -22.02
N VAL A 146 -30.80 7.67 -20.91
CA VAL A 146 -29.99 6.65 -20.21
C VAL A 146 -30.87 5.52 -19.68
N LEU A 147 -31.97 5.83 -18.98
CA LEU A 147 -32.91 4.86 -18.42
C LEU A 147 -33.48 3.93 -19.50
N LYS A 148 -33.92 4.49 -20.63
CA LYS A 148 -34.46 3.73 -21.77
C LYS A 148 -33.44 2.78 -22.37
N LYS A 149 -32.20 3.25 -22.58
CA LYS A 149 -31.12 2.43 -23.13
C LYS A 149 -30.77 1.28 -22.19
N ILE A 150 -30.65 1.53 -20.89
CA ILE A 150 -30.32 0.48 -19.94
C ILE A 150 -31.43 -0.57 -19.86
N ALA A 151 -32.69 -0.15 -19.86
CA ALA A 151 -33.83 -1.07 -19.88
C ALA A 151 -33.85 -1.95 -21.15
N ASP A 152 -33.64 -1.36 -22.33
CA ASP A 152 -33.58 -2.08 -23.60
C ASP A 152 -32.44 -3.11 -23.63
N TYR A 153 -31.25 -2.73 -23.15
CA TYR A 153 -30.12 -3.65 -23.05
C TYR A 153 -30.38 -4.78 -22.04
N TRP A 154 -31.06 -4.51 -20.92
CA TRP A 154 -31.42 -5.53 -19.94
C TRP A 154 -32.39 -6.57 -20.50
N ASP A 155 -33.36 -6.14 -21.31
CA ASP A 155 -34.34 -7.03 -21.91
C ASP A 155 -33.78 -7.81 -23.11
N THR A 156 -32.93 -7.17 -23.92
CA THR A 156 -32.43 -7.76 -25.18
C THR A 156 -31.13 -8.55 -25.02
N ARG A 157 -30.24 -8.16 -24.09
CA ARG A 157 -28.90 -8.74 -23.91
C ARG A 157 -28.53 -9.01 -22.43
N PRO A 158 -29.39 -9.70 -21.65
CA PRO A 158 -29.16 -9.87 -20.21
C PRO A 158 -27.92 -10.69 -19.84
N SER A 159 -27.46 -11.61 -20.71
CA SER A 159 -26.23 -12.38 -20.48
C SER A 159 -25.00 -11.50 -20.59
N GLU A 160 -24.91 -10.64 -21.61
CA GLU A 160 -23.77 -9.73 -21.83
C GLU A 160 -23.60 -8.77 -20.64
N ILE A 161 -24.70 -8.21 -20.12
CA ILE A 161 -24.66 -7.34 -18.93
C ILE A 161 -24.13 -8.09 -17.71
N ARG A 162 -24.61 -9.30 -17.46
CA ARG A 162 -24.18 -10.08 -16.29
C ARG A 162 -22.73 -10.50 -16.39
N ASP A 163 -22.25 -10.84 -17.58
CA ASP A 163 -20.85 -11.21 -17.79
C ASP A 163 -19.94 -9.98 -17.62
N GLN A 164 -20.33 -8.82 -18.16
CA GLN A 164 -19.61 -7.55 -17.93
C GLN A 164 -19.60 -7.15 -16.44
N ALA A 165 -20.73 -7.30 -15.75
CA ALA A 165 -20.84 -6.99 -14.32
C ALA A 165 -19.93 -7.88 -13.48
N LYS A 166 -19.88 -9.19 -13.80
CA LYS A 166 -18.99 -10.15 -13.15
C LYS A 166 -17.53 -9.87 -13.43
N GLU A 167 -17.18 -9.57 -14.68
CA GLU A 167 -15.81 -9.22 -15.06
C GLU A 167 -15.35 -7.98 -14.30
N LEU A 168 -16.17 -6.91 -14.28
CA LEU A 168 -15.85 -5.72 -13.52
C LEU A 168 -15.76 -6.00 -12.02
N THR A 169 -16.67 -6.80 -11.46
CA THR A 169 -16.63 -7.16 -10.04
C THR A 169 -15.37 -7.95 -9.71
N ALA A 170 -14.98 -8.92 -10.55
CA ALA A 170 -13.73 -9.67 -10.41
C ALA A 170 -12.50 -8.77 -10.57
N GLN A 171 -12.54 -7.80 -11.49
CA GLN A 171 -11.51 -6.78 -11.62
C GLN A 171 -11.45 -5.91 -10.37
N LEU A 172 -12.56 -5.43 -9.81
CA LEU A 172 -12.59 -4.65 -8.56
C LEU A 172 -12.06 -5.47 -7.36
N GLN A 173 -12.33 -6.78 -7.33
CA GLN A 173 -11.79 -7.71 -6.34
C GLN A 173 -10.28 -7.97 -6.54
N GLY A 174 -9.78 -8.00 -7.78
CA GLY A 174 -8.37 -8.28 -8.11
C GLY A 174 -7.46 -7.04 -8.23
N SER A 175 -8.01 -5.88 -8.59
CA SER A 175 -7.29 -4.61 -8.83
C SER A 175 -7.05 -3.80 -7.56
N ARG A 176 -7.82 -4.06 -6.50
CA ARG A 176 -7.58 -3.53 -5.15
C ARG A 176 -6.43 -4.32 -4.53
N GLY A 177 -5.23 -3.89 -4.95
CA GLY A 177 -3.97 -4.60 -4.90
C GLY A 177 -3.79 -5.51 -3.69
N THR A 178 -3.27 -6.69 -3.95
CA THR A 178 -2.54 -7.49 -2.97
C THR A 178 -1.78 -6.53 -2.07
N LEU A 179 -2.25 -6.40 -0.82
CA LEU A 179 -1.50 -5.67 0.19
C LEU A 179 -0.12 -6.29 0.15
N SER A 180 0.87 -5.43 0.07
CA SER A 180 2.25 -5.85 -0.07
C SER A 180 2.92 -5.41 1.22
N PRO A 181 2.81 -6.19 2.31
CA PRO A 181 3.51 -5.92 3.54
C PRO A 181 4.97 -5.70 3.22
N ILE A 182 5.44 -4.47 3.39
CA ILE A 182 6.86 -4.15 3.32
C ILE A 182 7.23 -3.34 4.53
N SER A 183 8.46 -3.54 4.99
CA SER A 183 9.05 -2.64 5.96
C SER A 183 9.05 -1.20 5.46
N ILE A 184 8.71 -0.28 6.34
CA ILE A 184 8.77 1.16 6.06
C ILE A 184 9.97 1.74 6.79
N SER A 185 10.83 2.41 6.04
CA SER A 185 11.97 3.16 6.57
C SER A 185 11.51 4.55 7.01
N GLU A 186 12.15 5.08 8.06
CA GLU A 186 11.99 6.47 8.49
C GLU A 186 12.31 7.49 7.38
N SER A 187 13.08 7.11 6.34
CA SER A 187 13.36 7.96 5.17
C SER A 187 12.11 8.40 4.42
N VAL A 188 11.03 7.61 4.47
CA VAL A 188 9.76 7.94 3.82
C VAL A 188 9.13 9.22 4.40
N LEU A 189 9.44 9.57 5.66
CA LEU A 189 9.00 10.83 6.26
C LEU A 189 9.61 12.03 5.52
N GLU A 190 10.88 11.94 5.11
CA GLU A 190 11.57 13.02 4.40
C GLU A 190 11.08 13.12 2.94
N GLU A 191 10.83 11.98 2.29
CA GLU A 191 10.23 11.92 0.95
C GLU A 191 8.83 12.57 0.93
N ALA A 192 8.02 12.33 1.96
CA ALA A 192 6.70 12.96 2.10
C ALA A 192 6.80 14.49 2.19
N VAL A 193 7.76 15.00 2.98
CA VAL A 193 7.99 16.44 3.11
C VAL A 193 8.43 17.06 1.78
N ALA A 194 9.27 16.36 1.01
CA ALA A 194 9.68 16.80 -0.32
C ALA A 194 8.47 16.91 -1.27
N GLN A 195 7.59 15.90 -1.31
CA GLN A 195 6.37 15.94 -2.13
C GLN A 195 5.41 17.07 -1.73
N PHE A 196 5.27 17.35 -0.43
CA PHE A 196 4.49 18.52 0.02
C PHE A 196 5.13 19.83 -0.44
N ALA A 197 6.46 19.93 -0.43
CA ALA A 197 7.16 21.14 -0.88
C ALA A 197 7.02 21.38 -2.39
N ASP A 198 7.03 20.32 -3.20
CA ASP A 198 6.89 20.42 -4.66
C ASP A 198 5.52 20.98 -5.08
N ASP A 199 4.45 20.65 -4.35
CA ASP A 199 3.08 21.08 -4.63
C ASP A 199 2.65 22.33 -3.84
N PHE A 200 3.52 22.90 -3.02
CA PHE A 200 3.18 24.00 -2.11
C PHE A 200 2.95 25.32 -2.85
N ASP A 201 1.80 25.95 -2.63
CA ASP A 201 1.52 27.31 -3.12
C ASP A 201 2.15 28.35 -2.18
N GLU A 202 3.31 28.88 -2.56
CA GLU A 202 4.01 29.89 -1.76
C GLU A 202 3.23 31.20 -1.56
N THR A 203 2.27 31.50 -2.44
CA THR A 203 1.52 32.76 -2.43
C THR A 203 0.29 32.67 -1.54
N HIS A 204 -0.53 31.64 -1.75
CA HIS A 204 -1.82 31.51 -1.06
C HIS A 204 -1.87 30.34 -0.08
N GLY A 205 -0.79 29.58 0.10
CA GLY A 205 -0.78 28.39 0.94
C GLY A 205 -1.67 27.27 0.42
N GLY A 206 -1.59 26.11 1.05
CA GLY A 206 -2.17 24.86 0.54
C GLY A 206 -1.28 24.17 -0.48
N PHE A 207 -1.80 23.09 -1.04
CA PHE A 207 -1.05 22.22 -1.94
C PHE A 207 -1.87 21.91 -3.19
N GLY A 208 -1.30 22.19 -4.37
CA GLY A 208 -1.98 22.06 -5.66
C GLY A 208 -2.78 23.31 -6.08
N THR A 209 -3.61 23.14 -7.11
CA THR A 209 -4.40 24.21 -7.73
C THR A 209 -5.84 24.25 -7.20
N ALA A 210 -6.66 25.17 -7.71
CA ALA A 210 -8.09 25.25 -7.35
C ALA A 210 -8.91 24.12 -8.01
N PRO A 211 -9.95 23.58 -7.34
CA PRO A 211 -10.43 23.91 -5.99
C PRO A 211 -9.48 23.42 -4.88
N LYS A 212 -9.43 24.15 -3.75
CA LYS A 212 -8.54 23.85 -2.61
C LYS A 212 -9.30 23.29 -1.40
N PHE A 213 -8.88 22.13 -0.94
CA PHE A 213 -9.36 21.48 0.28
C PHE A 213 -8.39 21.68 1.45
N PRO A 214 -8.86 21.91 2.69
CA PRO A 214 -8.00 22.05 3.86
C PRO A 214 -7.17 20.77 4.15
N PRO A 215 -5.83 20.83 4.10
CA PRO A 215 -4.99 19.63 4.17
C PRO A 215 -4.60 19.26 5.63
N ALA A 216 -5.56 19.13 6.54
CA ALA A 216 -5.30 19.05 7.99
C ALA A 216 -4.32 17.93 8.41
N MET A 217 -4.46 16.71 7.88
CA MET A 217 -3.56 15.58 8.16
C MET A 217 -2.13 15.89 7.69
N GLY A 218 -1.99 16.47 6.50
CA GLY A 218 -0.70 16.89 5.95
C GLY A 218 -0.03 17.97 6.81
N LEU A 219 -0.80 18.97 7.25
CA LEU A 219 -0.29 20.04 8.12
C LEU A 219 0.18 19.51 9.49
N SER A 220 -0.58 18.61 10.12
CA SER A 220 -0.17 17.94 11.37
C SER A 220 1.11 17.13 11.18
N PHE A 221 1.21 16.37 10.08
CA PHE A 221 2.44 15.65 9.71
C PHE A 221 3.64 16.60 9.52
N LEU A 222 3.47 17.71 8.81
CA LEU A 222 4.53 18.70 8.60
C LEU A 222 5.00 19.34 9.93
N LEU A 223 4.10 19.57 10.90
CA LEU A 223 4.49 20.01 12.24
C LEU A 223 5.36 18.97 12.98
N ARG A 224 5.03 17.67 12.86
CA ARG A 224 5.86 16.57 13.37
C ARG A 224 7.24 16.54 12.70
N SER A 225 7.28 16.63 11.38
CA SER A 225 8.50 16.67 10.59
C SER A 225 9.37 17.90 10.89
N HIS A 226 8.77 19.07 11.12
CA HIS A 226 9.48 20.26 11.57
C HIS A 226 10.08 20.07 12.97
N ARG A 227 9.35 19.45 13.91
CA ARG A 227 9.88 19.14 15.25
C ARG A 227 11.12 18.25 15.19
N ARG A 228 11.20 17.33 14.23
CA ARG A 228 12.35 16.45 13.99
C ARG A 228 13.53 17.16 13.34
N SER A 229 13.28 17.74 12.16
CA SER A 229 14.33 18.28 11.28
C SER A 229 14.76 19.70 11.63
N ARG A 230 13.92 20.43 12.37
CA ARG A 230 14.02 21.89 12.60
C ARG A 230 14.06 22.71 11.30
N ASN A 231 13.58 22.16 10.18
CA ASN A 231 13.56 22.83 8.89
C ASN A 231 12.54 23.98 8.89
N ALA A 232 13.02 25.21 8.67
CA ALA A 232 12.18 26.41 8.68
C ALA A 232 11.19 26.47 7.49
N HIS A 233 11.56 25.92 6.33
CA HIS A 233 10.67 25.86 5.16
C HIS A 233 9.47 24.93 5.42
N THR A 234 9.68 23.80 6.09
CA THR A 234 8.59 22.92 6.53
C THR A 234 7.58 23.65 7.41
N LEU A 235 8.05 24.49 8.34
CA LEU A 235 7.16 25.32 9.17
C LEU A 235 6.47 26.42 8.34
N LYS A 236 7.18 27.05 7.40
CA LYS A 236 6.61 28.07 6.49
C LYS A 236 5.40 27.50 5.74
N MET A 237 5.51 26.28 5.19
CA MET A 237 4.39 25.62 4.51
C MET A 237 3.14 25.56 5.38
N VAL A 238 3.31 25.16 6.65
CA VAL A 238 2.21 25.08 7.60
C VAL A 238 1.64 26.45 7.92
N THR A 239 2.49 27.41 8.31
CA THR A 239 2.03 28.72 8.76
C THR A 239 1.37 29.51 7.63
N THR A 240 1.91 29.49 6.42
CA THR A 240 1.30 30.17 5.28
C THR A 240 -0.08 29.59 4.96
N THR A 241 -0.21 28.26 4.97
CA THR A 241 -1.50 27.60 4.72
C THR A 241 -2.53 27.96 5.79
N LEU A 242 -2.17 27.86 7.07
CA LEU A 242 -3.07 28.20 8.18
C LEU A 242 -3.44 29.69 8.21
N ASP A 243 -2.47 30.57 7.93
CA ASP A 243 -2.69 32.03 7.91
C ASP A 243 -3.65 32.40 6.76
N MET A 244 -3.47 31.82 5.56
CA MET A 244 -4.31 32.10 4.40
C MET A 244 -5.72 31.52 4.52
N MET A 245 -5.89 30.30 5.06
CA MET A 245 -7.23 29.76 5.32
C MET A 245 -8.00 30.61 6.35
N ALA A 246 -7.34 31.04 7.43
CA ALA A 246 -7.97 31.88 8.47
C ALA A 246 -8.21 33.33 8.03
N ALA A 247 -7.56 33.78 6.95
CA ALA A 247 -7.79 35.06 6.31
C ALA A 247 -8.88 34.99 5.22
N GLY A 248 -9.00 33.85 4.52
CA GLY A 248 -9.96 33.65 3.45
C GLY A 248 -11.43 33.62 3.89
N GLY A 249 -12.33 33.54 2.91
CA GLY A 249 -13.78 33.40 3.13
C GLY A 249 -14.23 31.97 3.45
N ILE A 250 -13.33 30.98 3.33
CA ILE A 250 -13.55 29.62 3.84
C ILE A 250 -13.73 29.59 5.37
N TYR A 251 -13.17 30.58 6.08
CA TYR A 251 -13.39 30.79 7.50
C TYR A 251 -14.55 31.77 7.72
N ASP A 252 -15.58 31.37 8.47
CA ASP A 252 -16.69 32.28 8.80
C ASP A 252 -16.23 33.31 9.83
N HIS A 253 -15.87 34.50 9.36
CA HIS A 253 -15.39 35.58 10.22
C HIS A 253 -16.44 36.11 11.19
N ILE A 254 -17.74 35.78 11.08
CA ILE A 254 -18.76 36.31 11.99
C ILE A 254 -19.19 35.26 13.03
N GLY A 255 -19.47 34.03 12.60
CA GLY A 255 -19.88 32.94 13.49
C GLY A 255 -18.82 31.93 13.84
N GLY A 256 -17.66 31.94 13.19
CA GLY A 256 -16.65 30.90 13.34
C GLY A 256 -17.01 29.61 12.60
N GLY A 257 -16.07 28.67 12.64
CA GLY A 257 -16.13 27.44 11.84
C GLY A 257 -15.66 27.64 10.41
N PHE A 258 -15.22 26.54 9.80
CA PHE A 258 -14.77 26.47 8.42
C PHE A 258 -15.82 25.80 7.55
N ALA A 259 -15.97 26.34 6.35
CA ALA A 259 -16.57 25.68 5.21
C ALA A 259 -15.64 24.58 4.68
N ARG A 260 -16.19 23.59 3.96
CA ARG A 260 -15.45 22.39 3.56
C ARG A 260 -14.28 22.65 2.63
N TYR A 261 -14.46 23.49 1.60
CA TYR A 261 -13.40 23.79 0.63
C TYR A 261 -13.63 25.13 -0.08
N SER A 262 -12.58 25.61 -0.74
CA SER A 262 -12.61 26.81 -1.58
C SER A 262 -12.61 26.46 -3.05
N THR A 263 -13.47 27.10 -3.84
CA THR A 263 -13.48 26.96 -5.31
C THR A 263 -12.35 27.73 -5.98
N ASP A 264 -11.79 28.73 -5.29
CA ASP A 264 -10.66 29.52 -5.79
C ASP A 264 -9.35 29.18 -5.06
N ALA A 265 -8.23 29.61 -5.66
CA ALA A 265 -6.89 29.34 -5.13
C ALA A 265 -6.53 30.19 -3.90
N ARG A 266 -7.31 31.23 -3.58
CA ARG A 266 -7.00 32.24 -2.55
C ARG A 266 -7.73 31.97 -1.23
N TRP A 267 -8.51 30.89 -1.16
CA TRP A 267 -9.38 30.57 -0.04
C TRP A 267 -10.55 31.54 0.15
N LEU A 268 -10.91 32.32 -0.88
CA LEU A 268 -11.93 33.36 -0.79
C LEU A 268 -13.34 32.80 -0.94
N VAL A 269 -13.59 31.97 -1.96
CA VAL A 269 -14.94 31.55 -2.35
C VAL A 269 -15.21 30.13 -1.85
N PRO A 270 -15.95 29.95 -0.73
CA PRO A 270 -16.23 28.63 -0.20
C PRO A 270 -17.34 27.93 -0.99
N HIS A 271 -17.38 26.60 -0.89
CA HIS A 271 -18.67 25.92 -0.83
C HIS A 271 -19.14 25.93 0.61
N PHE A 272 -20.24 26.63 0.89
CA PHE A 272 -20.61 27.10 2.23
C PHE A 272 -21.03 25.99 3.22
N GLU A 273 -21.04 24.72 2.79
CA GLU A 273 -21.29 23.58 3.68
C GLU A 273 -20.22 23.50 4.78
N LYS A 274 -20.66 23.27 6.02
CA LYS A 274 -19.77 23.09 7.18
C LYS A 274 -19.92 21.68 7.73
N MET A 275 -18.83 20.92 7.67
CA MET A 275 -18.80 19.54 8.16
C MET A 275 -18.17 19.44 9.55
N LEU A 276 -18.69 18.56 10.40
CA LEU A 276 -18.15 18.34 11.74
C LEU A 276 -16.69 17.88 11.71
N TYR A 277 -16.35 16.94 10.82
CA TYR A 277 -15.01 16.37 10.73
C TYR A 277 -13.95 17.40 10.29
N ASP A 278 -14.28 18.28 9.32
CA ASP A 278 -13.35 19.33 8.87
C ASP A 278 -13.03 20.28 10.01
N ASN A 279 -14.05 20.69 10.76
CA ASN A 279 -13.90 21.59 11.90
C ASN A 279 -13.14 20.92 13.06
N ALA A 280 -13.35 19.63 13.30
CA ALA A 280 -12.56 18.86 14.29
C ALA A 280 -11.07 18.84 13.94
N LEU A 281 -10.76 18.46 12.70
CA LEU A 281 -9.39 18.31 12.21
C LEU A 281 -8.67 19.66 12.14
N LEU A 282 -9.36 20.72 11.69
CA LEU A 282 -8.81 22.07 11.65
C LEU A 282 -8.56 22.63 13.06
N ALA A 283 -9.53 22.51 13.97
CA ALA A 283 -9.33 22.95 15.35
C ALA A 283 -8.09 22.29 15.98
N ARG A 284 -7.92 20.98 15.78
CA ARG A 284 -6.75 20.23 16.28
C ARG A 284 -5.44 20.76 15.70
N VAL A 285 -5.34 20.96 14.39
CA VAL A 285 -4.06 21.44 13.81
C VAL A 285 -3.75 22.89 14.18
N TYR A 286 -4.74 23.75 14.41
CA TYR A 286 -4.52 25.09 14.96
C TYR A 286 -4.04 25.05 16.42
N VAL A 287 -4.52 24.09 17.24
CA VAL A 287 -3.98 23.83 18.59
C VAL A 287 -2.51 23.41 18.52
N GLU A 288 -2.17 22.46 17.65
CA GLU A 288 -0.80 21.98 17.44
C GLU A 288 0.12 23.11 16.95
N ALA A 289 -0.33 23.89 15.97
CA ALA A 289 0.41 25.04 15.44
C ALA A 289 0.62 26.13 16.51
N TYR A 290 -0.35 26.36 17.40
CA TYR A 290 -0.17 27.24 18.56
C TYR A 290 0.92 26.70 19.50
N GLN A 291 0.94 25.40 19.79
CA GLN A 291 1.99 24.82 20.64
C GLN A 291 3.39 25.01 20.05
N VAL A 292 3.53 24.87 18.72
CA VAL A 292 4.81 25.02 18.00
C VAL A 292 5.25 26.48 17.87
N THR A 293 4.34 27.37 17.48
CA THR A 293 4.68 28.75 17.08
C THR A 293 4.43 29.80 18.16
N LYS A 294 3.56 29.49 19.13
CA LYS A 294 3.06 30.42 20.16
C LYS A 294 2.30 31.64 19.62
N LYS A 295 1.91 31.66 18.33
CA LYS A 295 1.07 32.72 17.75
C LYS A 295 -0.35 32.67 18.34
N SER A 296 -0.76 33.71 19.06
CA SER A 296 -2.11 33.80 19.68
C SER A 296 -3.25 33.68 18.67
N ALA A 297 -3.05 34.11 17.42
CA ALA A 297 -4.03 34.00 16.34
C ALA A 297 -4.47 32.54 16.10
N TYR A 298 -3.59 31.55 16.21
CA TYR A 298 -3.96 30.14 16.05
C TYR A 298 -4.84 29.63 17.19
N ARG A 299 -4.55 30.06 18.43
CA ARG A 299 -5.44 29.78 19.57
C ARG A 299 -6.81 30.41 19.37
N GLN A 300 -6.87 31.64 18.85
CA GLN A 300 -8.13 32.32 18.57
C GLN A 300 -8.97 31.55 17.55
N VAL A 301 -8.39 31.16 16.41
CA VAL A 301 -9.11 30.39 15.37
C VAL A 301 -9.61 29.06 15.92
N ALA A 302 -8.77 28.30 16.64
CA ALA A 302 -9.21 27.04 17.26
C ALA A 302 -10.37 27.26 18.25
N THR A 303 -10.30 28.33 19.06
CA THR A 303 -11.36 28.69 20.02
C THR A 303 -12.67 29.04 19.30
N GLU A 304 -12.62 29.89 18.27
CA GLU A 304 -13.79 30.31 17.50
C GLU A 304 -14.45 29.12 16.75
N VAL A 305 -13.67 28.14 16.28
CA VAL A 305 -14.20 26.90 15.69
C VAL A 305 -14.89 26.02 16.74
N LEU A 306 -14.26 25.80 17.90
CA LEU A 306 -14.85 24.94 18.96
C LEU A 306 -16.08 25.60 19.59
N ASP A 307 -16.08 26.92 19.76
CA ASP A 307 -17.24 27.65 20.25
C ASP A 307 -18.38 27.71 19.23
N TYR A 308 -18.09 27.74 17.93
CA TYR A 308 -19.11 27.50 16.88
C TYR A 308 -19.78 26.15 17.07
N VAL A 309 -18.98 25.07 17.20
CA VAL A 309 -19.51 23.71 17.35
C VAL A 309 -20.39 23.60 18.60
N ARG A 310 -19.91 24.10 19.75
CA ARG A 310 -20.65 24.08 21.02
C ARG A 310 -21.96 24.86 20.97
N ARG A 311 -22.01 25.93 20.18
CA ARG A 311 -23.16 26.84 20.11
C ARG A 311 -24.20 26.40 19.09
N GLU A 312 -23.77 25.89 17.94
CA GLU A 312 -24.64 25.66 16.78
C GLU A 312 -24.76 24.18 16.40
N MET A 313 -23.77 23.35 16.75
CA MET A 313 -23.67 21.94 16.32
C MET A 313 -23.76 20.95 17.48
N THR A 314 -24.22 21.35 18.67
CA THR A 314 -24.33 20.46 19.84
C THR A 314 -25.78 20.26 20.26
N GLY A 315 -26.20 19.01 20.37
CA GLY A 315 -27.50 18.61 20.89
C GLY A 315 -27.58 18.63 22.42
N PRO A 316 -28.79 18.69 23.00
CA PRO A 316 -28.99 18.72 24.45
C PRO A 316 -28.44 17.47 25.16
N GLU A 317 -28.41 16.32 24.49
CA GLU A 317 -27.82 15.06 24.95
C GLU A 317 -26.28 15.09 25.04
N GLY A 318 -25.64 16.06 24.37
CA GLY A 318 -24.18 16.23 24.36
C GLY A 318 -23.50 15.73 23.10
N GLY A 319 -24.21 15.08 22.18
CA GLY A 319 -23.69 14.72 20.86
C GLY A 319 -23.51 15.95 19.95
N PHE A 320 -22.56 15.85 19.02
CA PHE A 320 -22.33 16.82 17.95
C PHE A 320 -23.04 16.38 16.66
N TYR A 321 -23.73 17.34 16.05
CA TYR A 321 -24.43 17.19 14.78
C TYR A 321 -23.46 17.13 13.59
N SER A 322 -23.92 16.55 12.48
CA SER A 322 -23.04 16.09 11.40
C SER A 322 -22.60 17.22 10.46
N SER A 323 -23.54 18.06 10.03
CA SER A 323 -23.25 19.11 9.05
C SER A 323 -24.30 20.22 9.01
N THR A 324 -23.93 21.33 8.39
CA THR A 324 -24.83 22.43 8.01
C THR A 324 -24.76 22.62 6.50
N ASP A 325 -25.92 22.70 5.84
CA ASP A 325 -26.08 22.85 4.40
C ASP A 325 -25.45 24.17 3.87
N ALA A 326 -25.12 24.18 2.58
CA ALA A 326 -24.60 25.36 1.89
C ALA A 326 -25.74 26.33 1.48
N ASP A 327 -26.93 25.81 1.23
CA ASP A 327 -28.08 26.56 0.71
C ASP A 327 -28.95 27.14 1.84
N SER A 328 -29.35 28.41 1.67
CA SER A 328 -30.44 29.02 2.44
C SER A 328 -31.46 29.62 1.47
N GLU A 329 -32.73 29.28 1.66
CA GLU A 329 -33.82 29.65 0.73
C GLU A 329 -33.56 29.20 -0.72
N GLY A 330 -32.82 28.09 -0.90
CA GLY A 330 -32.46 27.55 -2.21
C GLY A 330 -31.36 28.32 -2.95
N VAL A 331 -30.64 29.21 -2.24
CA VAL A 331 -29.51 29.98 -2.75
C VAL A 331 -28.27 29.69 -1.90
N GLU A 332 -27.20 29.19 -2.52
CA GLU A 332 -25.93 28.90 -1.86
C GLU A 332 -25.34 30.17 -1.23
N GLY A 333 -24.87 30.10 0.02
CA GLY A 333 -24.13 31.19 0.66
C GLY A 333 -24.95 32.40 1.12
N LYS A 334 -26.23 32.51 0.76
CA LYS A 334 -27.11 33.66 1.08
C LYS A 334 -27.11 34.04 2.56
N PHE A 335 -27.03 33.05 3.45
CA PHE A 335 -26.99 33.26 4.90
C PHE A 335 -25.72 34.01 5.35
N PHE A 336 -24.59 33.81 4.67
CA PHE A 336 -23.25 34.21 5.11
C PHE A 336 -22.75 35.54 4.52
N VAL A 337 -23.28 35.97 3.37
CA VAL A 337 -22.82 37.17 2.64
C VAL A 337 -23.45 38.46 3.14
N TRP A 338 -22.77 39.59 2.89
CA TRP A 338 -23.17 40.92 3.36
C TRP A 338 -22.96 42.02 2.32
N THR A 339 -23.77 43.06 2.42
CA THR A 339 -23.60 44.33 1.72
C THR A 339 -23.20 45.44 2.71
N PRO A 340 -22.52 46.52 2.26
CA PRO A 340 -22.21 47.66 3.11
C PRO A 340 -23.44 48.27 3.78
N THR A 341 -24.58 48.28 3.08
CA THR A 341 -25.85 48.81 3.60
C THR A 341 -26.40 47.96 4.74
N GLU A 342 -26.35 46.63 4.65
CA GLU A 342 -26.76 45.75 5.75
C GLU A 342 -25.88 45.94 6.99
N VAL A 343 -24.56 46.06 6.81
CA VAL A 343 -23.62 46.32 7.92
C VAL A 343 -23.93 47.65 8.59
N ARG A 344 -24.15 48.72 7.81
CA ARG A 344 -24.54 50.05 8.34
C ARG A 344 -25.85 50.00 9.14
N ASN A 345 -26.85 49.28 8.63
CA ASN A 345 -28.15 49.14 9.30
C ASN A 345 -28.05 48.41 10.64
N VAL A 346 -27.16 47.42 10.77
CA VAL A 346 -26.97 46.66 12.01
C VAL A 346 -26.18 47.45 13.04
N LEU A 347 -25.06 48.05 12.64
CA LEU A 347 -24.15 48.69 13.60
C LEU A 347 -24.64 50.07 14.06
N GLN A 348 -25.47 50.75 13.27
CA GLN A 348 -26.05 52.06 13.59
C GLN A 348 -25.01 53.13 13.99
N ASN A 349 -23.76 52.91 13.59
CA ASN A 349 -22.60 53.76 13.78
C ASN A 349 -21.79 53.72 12.48
N ASP A 350 -21.78 54.84 11.76
CA ASP A 350 -21.15 54.92 10.43
C ASP A 350 -19.64 54.67 10.49
N GLU A 351 -18.98 55.04 11.58
CA GLU A 351 -17.53 54.89 11.72
C GLU A 351 -17.15 53.43 12.02
N ASP A 352 -17.88 52.73 12.89
CA ASP A 352 -17.68 51.31 13.13
C ASP A 352 -18.05 50.48 11.89
N ALA A 353 -19.12 50.86 11.16
CA ALA A 353 -19.47 50.22 9.89
C ALA A 353 -18.41 50.42 8.81
N ARG A 354 -17.85 51.64 8.68
CA ARG A 354 -16.75 51.93 7.76
C ARG A 354 -15.51 51.09 8.07
N ARG A 355 -15.14 50.99 9.36
CA ARG A 355 -13.99 50.18 9.83
C ARG A 355 -14.22 48.70 9.57
N PHE A 356 -15.40 48.18 9.89
CA PHE A 356 -15.74 46.78 9.67
C PHE A 356 -15.72 46.42 8.18
N CYS A 357 -16.38 47.22 7.33
CA CYS A 357 -16.39 46.98 5.89
C CYS A 357 -14.99 47.00 5.28
N ALA A 358 -14.13 47.94 5.70
CA ALA A 358 -12.76 48.02 5.22
C ALA A 358 -11.89 46.83 5.67
N LEU A 359 -12.06 46.36 6.91
CA LEU A 359 -11.32 45.20 7.44
C LEU A 359 -11.72 43.89 6.77
N TYR A 360 -13.02 43.70 6.50
CA TYR A 360 -13.57 42.46 5.96
C TYR A 360 -13.80 42.47 4.44
N ASP A 361 -13.26 43.48 3.74
CA ASP A 361 -13.35 43.63 2.29
C ASP A 361 -14.80 43.64 1.75
N ILE A 362 -15.69 44.34 2.48
CA ILE A 362 -17.10 44.51 2.10
C ILE A 362 -17.23 45.82 1.33
N THR A 363 -17.45 45.72 0.03
CA THR A 363 -17.49 46.85 -0.91
C THR A 363 -18.85 46.97 -1.61
N GLU A 364 -19.12 48.13 -2.21
CA GLU A 364 -20.35 48.34 -3.00
C GLU A 364 -20.38 47.51 -4.30
N SER A 365 -19.22 47.19 -4.87
CA SER A 365 -19.13 46.34 -6.08
C SER A 365 -19.32 44.84 -5.78
N GLY A 366 -19.18 44.44 -4.52
CA GLY A 366 -19.09 43.04 -4.14
C GLY A 366 -17.72 42.43 -4.40
N ASN A 367 -17.40 41.36 -3.67
CA ASN A 367 -16.26 40.48 -3.96
C ASN A 367 -16.71 39.09 -4.45
N TRP A 368 -18.03 38.83 -4.49
CA TRP A 368 -18.64 37.61 -5.02
C TRP A 368 -20.13 37.83 -5.40
N GLU A 369 -20.52 37.57 -6.65
CA GLU A 369 -21.92 37.63 -7.15
C GLU A 369 -22.72 38.88 -6.71
N HIS A 370 -22.10 40.07 -6.79
CA HIS A 370 -22.66 41.36 -6.35
C HIS A 370 -22.92 41.51 -4.84
N THR A 371 -22.45 40.55 -4.04
CA THR A 371 -22.42 40.58 -2.58
C THR A 371 -20.98 40.44 -2.07
N ASN A 372 -20.77 40.40 -0.75
CA ASN A 372 -19.44 40.24 -0.18
C ASN A 372 -19.38 39.06 0.78
N ILE A 373 -18.38 38.22 0.56
CA ILE A 373 -17.89 37.24 1.51
C ILE A 373 -16.90 37.95 2.44
N PRO A 374 -17.20 38.10 3.75
CA PRO A 374 -16.28 38.70 4.69
C PRO A 374 -14.94 37.96 4.69
N ASN A 375 -13.83 38.67 4.47
CA ASN A 375 -12.48 38.08 4.46
C ASN A 375 -11.42 39.09 4.90
N ARG A 376 -10.24 38.61 5.29
CA ARG A 376 -9.09 39.42 5.72
C ARG A 376 -7.85 39.17 4.85
N LEU A 377 -8.04 38.92 3.55
CA LEU A 377 -6.92 38.67 2.62
C LEU A 377 -6.02 39.91 2.42
N ARG A 378 -6.56 41.10 2.71
CA ARG A 378 -5.80 42.36 2.74
C ARG A 378 -5.03 42.47 4.06
N PRO A 379 -3.72 42.79 4.05
CA PRO A 379 -2.93 42.90 5.27
C PRO A 379 -3.53 43.89 6.27
N LEU A 380 -3.61 43.49 7.55
CA LEU A 380 -4.21 44.29 8.61
C LEU A 380 -3.54 45.67 8.74
N GLU A 381 -2.22 45.72 8.59
CA GLU A 381 -1.41 46.93 8.68
C GLU A 381 -1.68 47.90 7.52
N GLU A 382 -2.07 47.38 6.36
CA GLU A 382 -2.47 48.21 5.22
C GLU A 382 -3.82 48.86 5.48
N VAL A 383 -4.80 48.08 5.93
CA VAL A 383 -6.15 48.58 6.22
C VAL A 383 -6.11 49.59 7.38
N ALA A 384 -5.38 49.29 8.46
CA ALA A 384 -5.24 50.20 9.59
C ALA A 384 -4.64 51.54 9.16
N ARG A 385 -3.61 51.54 8.31
CA ARG A 385 -3.01 52.76 7.75
C ARG A 385 -3.98 53.57 6.88
N GLN A 386 -4.78 52.90 6.04
CA GLN A 386 -5.79 53.57 5.22
C GLN A 386 -6.88 54.25 6.07
N LEU A 387 -7.19 53.68 7.23
CA LEU A 387 -8.18 54.22 8.16
C LEU A 387 -7.58 55.22 9.17
N ASN A 388 -6.27 55.45 9.15
CA ASN A 388 -5.52 56.21 10.14
C ASN A 388 -5.70 55.69 11.59
N LEU A 389 -5.65 54.37 11.75
CA LEU A 389 -5.76 53.67 13.03
C LEU A 389 -4.53 52.80 13.27
N THR A 390 -4.32 52.41 14.52
CA THR A 390 -3.46 51.28 14.86
C THR A 390 -4.17 49.96 14.56
N THR A 391 -3.40 48.87 14.43
CA THR A 391 -3.95 47.52 14.26
C THR A 391 -4.84 47.11 15.43
N ASP A 392 -4.47 47.50 16.65
CA ASP A 392 -5.20 47.17 17.87
C ASP A 392 -6.55 47.89 17.92
N GLU A 393 -6.60 49.19 17.61
CA GLU A 393 -7.86 49.95 17.54
C GLU A 393 -8.83 49.39 16.49
N LEU A 394 -8.30 48.97 15.33
CA LEU A 394 -9.10 48.38 14.27
C LEU A 394 -9.67 47.01 14.71
N LEU A 395 -8.85 46.14 15.30
CA LEU A 395 -9.30 44.86 15.83
C LEU A 395 -10.31 45.01 16.99
N GLU A 396 -10.14 46.02 17.85
CA GLU A 396 -11.07 46.33 18.93
C GLU A 396 -12.42 46.82 18.39
N SER A 397 -12.43 47.64 17.34
CA SER A 397 -13.68 48.03 16.68
C SER A 397 -14.41 46.82 16.07
N ALA A 398 -13.67 45.92 15.43
CA ALA A 398 -14.23 44.70 14.87
C ALA A 398 -14.76 43.76 15.96
N SER A 399 -14.08 43.60 17.10
CA SER A 399 -14.53 42.72 18.19
C SER A 399 -15.84 43.18 18.82
N ARG A 400 -16.11 44.50 18.85
CA ARG A 400 -17.41 45.05 19.27
C ARG A 400 -18.51 44.85 18.22
N ALA A 401 -18.17 44.93 16.94
CA ALA A 401 -19.13 44.80 15.82
C ALA A 401 -19.56 43.35 15.54
N LYS A 402 -18.64 42.38 15.65
CA LYS A 402 -18.89 40.97 15.32
C LYS A 402 -20.13 40.37 16.03
N PRO A 403 -20.33 40.53 17.35
CA PRO A 403 -21.51 39.97 18.03
C PRO A 403 -22.84 40.57 17.55
N LEU A 404 -22.87 41.86 17.21
CA LEU A 404 -24.07 42.53 16.70
C LEU A 404 -24.45 42.01 15.31
N LEU A 405 -23.46 41.83 14.43
CA LEU A 405 -23.66 41.24 13.10
C LEU A 405 -24.07 39.78 13.19
N TYR A 406 -23.49 39.02 14.13
CA TYR A 406 -23.90 37.65 14.38
C TYR A 406 -25.36 37.57 14.84
N GLU A 407 -25.79 38.42 15.78
CA GLU A 407 -27.17 38.45 16.25
C GLU A 407 -28.15 38.85 15.12
N ALA A 408 -27.78 39.82 14.29
CA ALA A 408 -28.56 40.16 13.11
C ALA A 408 -28.65 38.98 12.12
N ARG A 409 -27.55 38.23 11.91
CA ARG A 409 -27.52 37.04 11.04
C ARG A 409 -28.46 35.94 11.52
N ARG A 410 -28.59 35.74 12.83
CA ARG A 410 -29.48 34.72 13.42
C ARG A 410 -30.97 34.92 13.11
N HIS A 411 -31.37 36.12 12.69
CA HIS A 411 -32.74 36.41 12.27
C HIS A 411 -32.99 36.06 10.79
N ARG A 412 -31.95 35.72 10.02
CA ARG A 412 -32.09 35.21 8.65
C ARG A 412 -32.54 33.74 8.68
N VAL A 413 -33.08 33.26 7.56
CA VAL A 413 -33.38 31.82 7.41
C VAL A 413 -32.06 31.04 7.45
N SER A 414 -31.89 30.18 8.45
CA SER A 414 -30.69 29.35 8.57
C SER A 414 -30.63 28.28 7.47
N PRO A 415 -29.43 27.88 7.02
CA PRO A 415 -29.27 26.67 6.24
C PRO A 415 -29.77 25.44 6.99
N GLY A 416 -30.09 24.36 6.26
CA GLY A 416 -30.51 23.10 6.85
C GLY A 416 -29.44 22.53 7.78
N LEU A 417 -29.85 22.05 8.95
CA LEU A 417 -28.97 21.37 9.90
C LEU A 417 -29.20 19.86 9.80
N ASP A 418 -28.14 19.11 9.53
CA ASP A 418 -28.15 17.65 9.68
C ASP A 418 -27.84 17.31 11.14
N ASP A 419 -28.91 17.16 11.92
CA ASP A 419 -28.88 16.87 13.37
C ASP A 419 -28.59 15.40 13.70
N LYS A 420 -28.15 14.60 12.71
CA LYS A 420 -27.68 13.24 12.95
C LYS A 420 -26.37 13.27 13.75
N VAL A 421 -26.22 12.37 14.71
CA VAL A 421 -24.96 12.13 15.43
C VAL A 421 -24.29 10.88 14.83
N ILE A 422 -23.04 11.02 14.38
CA ILE A 422 -22.22 9.91 13.85
C ILE A 422 -21.06 9.64 14.82
N THR A 423 -20.90 8.39 15.25
CA THR A 423 -19.90 7.96 16.23
C THR A 423 -18.48 8.36 15.79
N ALA A 424 -18.10 8.04 14.55
CA ALA A 424 -16.80 8.39 13.99
C ALA A 424 -16.49 9.91 14.08
N TRP A 425 -17.40 10.75 13.59
CA TRP A 425 -17.16 12.20 13.53
C TRP A 425 -17.16 12.85 14.90
N ASN A 426 -17.99 12.35 15.80
CA ASN A 426 -17.97 12.76 17.20
C ASN A 426 -16.69 12.34 17.90
N GLY A 427 -16.12 11.16 17.60
CA GLY A 427 -14.80 10.75 18.09
C GLY A 427 -13.70 11.75 17.72
N MET A 428 -13.71 12.26 16.48
CA MET A 428 -12.76 13.30 16.04
C MET A 428 -12.99 14.64 16.75
N MET A 429 -14.24 15.10 16.88
CA MET A 429 -14.52 16.36 17.58
C MET A 429 -14.22 16.27 19.09
N LEU A 430 -14.52 15.14 19.70
CA LEU A 430 -14.16 14.83 21.09
C LEU A 430 -12.64 14.93 21.29
N SER A 431 -11.84 14.34 20.38
CA SER A 431 -10.38 14.48 20.39
C SER A 431 -9.95 15.95 20.31
N ALA A 432 -10.53 16.74 19.40
CA ALA A 432 -10.21 18.16 19.25
C ALA A 432 -10.55 18.98 20.52
N MET A 433 -11.72 18.74 21.12
CA MET A 433 -12.14 19.35 22.39
C MET A 433 -11.21 18.99 23.55
N ALA A 434 -10.83 17.71 23.66
CA ALA A 434 -9.92 17.22 24.69
C ALA A 434 -8.51 17.84 24.55
N GLU A 435 -7.97 17.88 23.34
CA GLU A 435 -6.67 18.51 23.08
C GLU A 435 -6.67 20.01 23.36
N ALA A 436 -7.73 20.73 22.96
CA ALA A 436 -7.88 22.14 23.26
C ALA A 436 -8.05 22.40 24.77
N ALA A 437 -8.80 21.56 25.48
CA ALA A 437 -8.92 21.63 26.93
C ALA A 437 -7.55 21.47 27.61
N ARG A 438 -6.77 20.47 27.18
CA ARG A 438 -5.42 20.19 27.69
C ARG A 438 -4.47 21.36 27.45
N VAL A 439 -4.47 21.97 26.26
CA VAL A 439 -3.51 23.02 25.87
C VAL A 439 -3.92 24.41 26.34
N PHE A 440 -5.22 24.75 26.28
CA PHE A 440 -5.72 26.09 26.61
C PHE A 440 -6.23 26.23 28.04
N GLY A 441 -6.46 25.11 28.75
CA GLY A 441 -6.97 25.11 30.13
C GLY A 441 -8.43 25.57 30.26
N HIS A 442 -9.22 25.46 29.17
CA HIS A 442 -10.65 25.80 29.16
C HIS A 442 -11.49 24.59 29.60
N THR A 443 -12.06 24.67 30.81
CA THR A 443 -12.87 23.59 31.41
C THR A 443 -14.10 23.24 30.57
N ALA A 444 -14.70 24.22 29.92
CA ALA A 444 -15.89 24.03 29.09
C ALA A 444 -15.67 23.07 27.91
N TYR A 445 -14.45 22.99 27.37
CA TYR A 445 -14.10 22.03 26.32
C TYR A 445 -13.96 20.61 26.87
N LEU A 446 -13.37 20.46 28.05
CA LEU A 446 -13.29 19.18 28.74
C LEU A 446 -14.69 18.63 29.05
N GLU A 447 -15.57 19.47 29.60
CA GLU A 447 -16.96 19.11 29.90
C GLU A 447 -17.73 18.72 28.63
N SER A 448 -17.52 19.42 27.52
CA SER A 448 -18.15 19.08 26.23
C SER A 448 -17.67 17.72 25.72
N ALA A 449 -16.37 17.44 25.81
CA ALA A 449 -15.79 16.15 25.43
C ALA A 449 -16.30 14.99 26.32
N GLN A 450 -16.39 15.20 27.64
CA GLN A 450 -16.94 14.23 28.59
C GLN A 450 -18.39 13.90 28.29
N ARG A 451 -19.25 14.92 28.13
CA ARG A 451 -20.66 14.73 27.79
C ARG A 451 -20.84 13.94 26.50
N THR A 452 -20.03 14.23 25.48
CA THR A 452 -20.05 13.49 24.21
C THR A 452 -19.64 12.04 24.40
N ALA A 453 -18.55 11.80 25.14
CA ALA A 453 -18.04 10.45 25.41
C ALA A 453 -19.08 9.61 26.16
N ASP A 454 -19.66 10.17 27.21
CA ASP A 454 -20.70 9.52 28.02
C ASP A 454 -21.95 9.24 27.18
N PHE A 455 -22.38 10.20 26.36
CA PHE A 455 -23.51 10.02 25.45
C PHE A 455 -23.28 8.87 24.46
N LEU A 456 -22.11 8.81 23.80
CA LEU A 456 -21.79 7.75 22.85
C LEU A 456 -21.65 6.39 23.54
N LEU A 457 -20.92 6.31 24.66
CA LEU A 457 -20.73 5.07 25.40
C LEU A 457 -22.06 4.53 25.98
N HIS A 458 -23.03 5.40 26.24
CA HIS A 458 -24.35 5.00 26.70
C HIS A 458 -25.33 4.66 25.56
N SER A 459 -25.46 5.55 24.58
CA SER A 459 -26.56 5.52 23.60
C SER A 459 -26.16 4.87 22.27
N HIS A 460 -24.86 4.85 21.94
CA HIS A 460 -24.32 4.24 20.73
C HIS A 460 -23.64 2.90 21.04
N THR A 461 -23.86 2.32 22.21
CA THR A 461 -23.35 1.00 22.59
C THR A 461 -24.50 0.02 22.74
N LYS A 462 -24.41 -1.13 22.09
CA LYS A 462 -25.37 -2.23 22.21
C LYS A 462 -25.18 -2.98 23.55
N PRO A 463 -26.16 -3.81 23.97
CA PRO A 463 -26.03 -4.64 25.16
C PRO A 463 -24.84 -5.62 25.16
N ASP A 464 -24.28 -5.91 23.99
CA ASP A 464 -23.09 -6.74 23.79
C ASP A 464 -21.78 -5.91 23.68
N ASP A 465 -21.80 -4.64 24.10
CA ASP A 465 -20.69 -3.68 24.07
C ASP A 465 -20.18 -3.28 22.68
N ARG A 466 -20.85 -3.67 21.59
CA ARG A 466 -20.52 -3.23 20.22
C ARG A 466 -21.14 -1.88 19.92
N LEU A 467 -20.45 -1.09 19.09
CA LEU A 467 -20.91 0.24 18.70
C LEU A 467 -22.00 0.21 17.63
N LEU A 468 -22.85 1.22 17.68
CA LEU A 468 -23.75 1.65 16.61
C LEU A 468 -23.15 2.87 15.93
N ARG A 469 -23.42 3.03 14.63
CA ARG A 469 -22.85 4.12 13.85
C ARG A 469 -23.49 5.46 14.18
N THR A 470 -24.82 5.49 14.23
CA THR A 470 -25.54 6.75 14.17
C THR A 470 -26.79 6.79 15.02
N SER A 471 -27.15 7.99 15.49
CA SER A 471 -28.43 8.25 16.10
C SER A 471 -29.05 9.56 15.64
N ARG A 472 -30.38 9.61 15.69
CA ARG A 472 -31.17 10.82 15.50
C ARG A 472 -32.53 10.65 16.17
N GLY A 473 -33.07 11.71 16.78
CA GLY A 473 -34.38 11.67 17.43
C GLY A 473 -34.49 10.61 18.54
N GLY A 474 -33.39 10.35 19.26
CA GLY A 474 -33.32 9.36 20.33
C GLY A 474 -33.23 7.90 19.88
N ARG A 475 -33.09 7.63 18.56
CA ARG A 475 -32.93 6.28 18.01
C ARG A 475 -31.53 6.08 17.46
N ALA A 476 -30.72 5.27 18.15
CA ALA A 476 -29.45 4.78 17.62
C ALA A 476 -29.66 3.50 16.79
N HIS A 477 -28.97 3.38 15.65
CA HIS A 477 -29.09 2.26 14.74
C HIS A 477 -27.87 2.15 13.79
N LEU A 478 -27.90 1.12 12.95
CA LEU A 478 -26.83 0.66 12.05
C LEU A 478 -25.59 0.14 12.77
N GLU A 479 -25.05 -0.95 12.26
CA GLU A 479 -23.78 -1.51 12.74
C GLU A 479 -22.65 -0.51 12.49
N ALA A 480 -21.75 -0.39 13.47
CA ALA A 480 -20.59 0.48 13.37
C ALA A 480 -19.51 -0.09 12.43
N TYR A 481 -18.80 0.82 11.76
CA TYR A 481 -17.67 0.54 10.87
C TYR A 481 -16.34 0.75 11.60
N LEU A 482 -15.24 0.35 10.97
CA LEU A 482 -13.89 0.52 11.54
C LEU A 482 -13.64 1.97 11.99
N GLU A 483 -14.08 2.97 11.22
CA GLU A 483 -13.89 4.39 11.56
C GLU A 483 -14.57 4.78 12.88
N ASP A 484 -15.74 4.22 13.19
CA ASP A 484 -16.47 4.50 14.42
C ASP A 484 -15.69 4.01 15.64
N TYR A 485 -15.14 2.79 15.57
CA TYR A 485 -14.27 2.25 16.62
C TYR A 485 -12.94 3.00 16.69
N ALA A 486 -12.27 3.23 15.57
CA ALA A 486 -10.95 3.84 15.52
C ALA A 486 -10.96 5.28 16.06
N TYR A 487 -11.89 6.11 15.59
CA TYR A 487 -11.91 7.53 15.96
C TYR A 487 -12.42 7.74 17.39
N LEU A 488 -13.41 6.95 17.83
CA LEU A 488 -13.85 7.00 19.23
C LEU A 488 -12.74 6.51 20.18
N THR A 489 -12.01 5.46 19.82
CA THR A 489 -10.88 4.98 20.63
C THR A 489 -9.80 6.05 20.76
N GLU A 490 -9.39 6.69 19.66
CA GLU A 490 -8.42 7.80 19.71
C GLU A 490 -8.94 8.99 20.52
N GLY A 491 -10.23 9.35 20.36
CA GLY A 491 -10.87 10.39 21.14
C GLY A 491 -10.89 10.11 22.64
N LEU A 492 -11.26 8.89 23.06
CA LEU A 492 -11.28 8.49 24.48
C LEU A 492 -9.88 8.51 25.10
N LEU A 493 -8.84 8.16 24.33
CA LEU A 493 -7.44 8.31 24.75
C LEU A 493 -7.08 9.76 24.99
N ASP A 494 -7.43 10.66 24.06
CA ASP A 494 -7.15 12.10 24.21
C ASP A 494 -7.92 12.71 25.37
N LEU A 495 -9.16 12.27 25.60
CA LEU A 495 -9.98 12.66 26.76
C LEU A 495 -9.38 12.20 28.08
N TYR A 496 -8.89 10.96 28.14
CA TYR A 496 -8.16 10.47 29.31
C TYR A 496 -6.89 11.30 29.57
N GLU A 497 -6.08 11.57 28.54
CA GLU A 497 -4.86 12.36 28.71
C GLU A 497 -5.15 13.83 29.11
N ALA A 498 -6.33 14.36 28.78
CA ALA A 498 -6.76 15.69 29.18
C ALA A 498 -7.37 15.73 30.60
N GLY A 499 -8.23 14.76 30.95
CA GLY A 499 -9.06 14.76 32.16
C GLY A 499 -8.68 13.76 33.25
N SER A 500 -7.80 12.79 32.97
CA SER A 500 -7.29 11.76 33.89
C SER A 500 -8.28 10.72 34.43
N ALA A 501 -9.50 10.63 33.91
CA ALA A 501 -10.45 9.59 34.31
C ALA A 501 -10.14 8.24 33.63
N GLU A 502 -9.57 7.28 34.38
CA GLU A 502 -9.14 5.97 33.86
C GLU A 502 -10.26 5.17 33.17
N SER A 503 -11.54 5.43 33.50
CA SER A 503 -12.69 4.78 32.88
C SER A 503 -12.71 4.94 31.35
N TYR A 504 -12.32 6.10 30.83
CA TYR A 504 -12.24 6.35 29.39
C TYR A 504 -11.08 5.59 28.73
N LEU A 505 -9.93 5.47 29.39
CA LEU A 505 -8.81 4.67 28.90
C LEU A 505 -9.18 3.18 28.84
N HIS A 506 -9.89 2.66 29.84
CA HIS A 506 -10.39 1.30 29.82
C HIS A 506 -11.49 1.09 28.77
N ALA A 507 -12.34 2.09 28.51
CA ALA A 507 -13.30 2.03 27.41
C ALA A 507 -12.58 1.97 26.05
N ALA A 508 -11.55 2.79 25.83
CA ALA A 508 -10.70 2.74 24.64
C ALA A 508 -10.05 1.36 24.47
N ALA A 509 -9.52 0.77 25.55
CA ALA A 509 -8.96 -0.58 25.53
C ALA A 509 -9.99 -1.64 25.11
N ARG A 510 -11.24 -1.57 25.59
CA ARG A 510 -12.31 -2.50 25.16
C ARG A 510 -12.63 -2.37 23.68
N LEU A 511 -12.75 -1.13 23.16
CA LEU A 511 -13.00 -0.89 21.74
C LEU A 511 -11.85 -1.39 20.86
N ALA A 512 -10.60 -1.25 21.32
CA ALA A 512 -9.43 -1.76 20.61
C ALA A 512 -9.42 -3.30 20.48
N GLU A 513 -9.92 -4.03 21.47
CA GLU A 513 -10.08 -5.49 21.35
C GLU A 513 -11.11 -5.86 20.26
N TYR A 514 -12.17 -5.06 20.06
CA TYR A 514 -13.10 -5.23 18.94
C TYR A 514 -12.47 -4.90 17.58
N VAL A 515 -11.65 -3.85 17.50
CA VAL A 515 -10.87 -3.54 16.29
C VAL A 515 -10.05 -4.75 15.83
N ILE A 516 -9.33 -5.40 16.75
CA ILE A 516 -8.51 -6.57 16.43
C ILE A 516 -9.37 -7.79 16.08
N SER A 517 -10.38 -8.09 16.89
CA SER A 517 -11.16 -9.32 16.75
C SER A 517 -12.07 -9.31 15.51
N ASP A 518 -12.66 -8.16 15.17
CA ASP A 518 -13.70 -8.07 14.15
C ASP A 518 -13.22 -7.52 12.81
N PHE A 519 -12.18 -6.69 12.79
CA PHE A 519 -11.77 -5.96 11.58
C PHE A 519 -10.40 -6.39 11.06
N MET A 520 -9.50 -6.92 11.90
CA MET A 520 -8.13 -7.23 11.46
C MET A 520 -8.06 -8.36 10.42
N ASP A 521 -7.30 -8.11 9.36
CA ASP A 521 -6.90 -9.10 8.38
C ASP A 521 -5.67 -9.86 8.89
N GLN A 522 -5.86 -11.13 9.26
CA GLN A 522 -4.81 -11.97 9.83
C GLN A 522 -3.78 -12.42 8.79
N GLU A 523 -4.10 -12.40 7.50
CA GLU A 523 -3.22 -12.88 6.43
C GLU A 523 -2.32 -11.78 5.90
N GLN A 524 -2.89 -10.59 5.67
CA GLN A 524 -2.19 -9.49 4.99
C GLN A 524 -1.88 -8.29 5.91
N GLY A 525 -2.39 -8.30 7.15
CA GLY A 525 -2.37 -7.13 8.02
C GLY A 525 -3.35 -6.05 7.58
N GLY A 526 -3.49 -5.00 8.39
CA GLY A 526 -4.52 -3.98 8.19
C GLY A 526 -5.89 -4.44 8.66
N PHE A 527 -6.89 -3.62 8.38
CA PHE A 527 -8.25 -3.74 8.90
C PHE A 527 -9.27 -3.52 7.76
N PHE A 528 -10.29 -4.37 7.72
CA PHE A 528 -11.45 -4.20 6.84
C PHE A 528 -12.32 -3.03 7.34
N THR A 529 -13.01 -2.34 6.42
CA THR A 529 -13.99 -1.28 6.77
C THR A 529 -15.16 -1.86 7.58
N THR A 530 -15.61 -3.08 7.25
CA THR A 530 -16.74 -3.76 7.90
C THR A 530 -16.29 -4.88 8.83
N ALA A 531 -17.04 -5.12 9.90
CA ALA A 531 -16.82 -6.24 10.83
C ALA A 531 -17.05 -7.61 10.16
N LYS A 532 -16.47 -8.69 10.71
CA LYS A 532 -16.67 -10.07 10.23
C LYS A 532 -18.14 -10.50 10.12
N GLN A 533 -19.00 -10.00 11.02
CA GLN A 533 -20.43 -10.35 11.09
C GLN A 533 -21.34 -9.32 10.41
N HIS A 534 -20.76 -8.34 9.71
CA HIS A 534 -21.53 -7.31 9.00
C HIS A 534 -22.27 -7.90 7.80
N GLU A 535 -23.23 -7.15 7.24
CA GLU A 535 -23.89 -7.47 5.97
C GLU A 535 -22.86 -7.85 4.89
N SER A 536 -23.10 -8.96 4.20
CA SER A 536 -22.25 -9.43 3.11
C SER A 536 -22.57 -8.68 1.82
N LEU A 537 -21.62 -7.86 1.36
CA LEU A 537 -21.66 -7.16 0.07
C LEU A 537 -20.73 -7.83 -0.95
N ILE A 538 -20.71 -7.34 -2.19
CA ILE A 538 -19.88 -7.87 -3.29
C ILE A 538 -18.38 -7.88 -2.99
N LEU A 539 -17.91 -7.08 -2.04
CA LEU A 539 -16.55 -7.10 -1.50
C LEU A 539 -16.48 -6.44 -0.12
N ARG A 540 -15.46 -6.79 0.68
CA ARG A 540 -15.09 -6.07 1.92
C ARG A 540 -13.89 -5.18 1.65
N HIS A 541 -14.08 -3.87 1.76
CA HIS A 541 -13.04 -2.88 1.46
C HIS A 541 -12.02 -2.74 2.60
N ARG A 542 -10.83 -2.23 2.25
CA ARG A 542 -9.74 -1.86 3.17
C ARG A 542 -9.22 -0.49 2.75
N GLU A 543 -9.63 0.56 3.46
CA GLU A 543 -9.21 1.93 3.17
C GLU A 543 -7.77 2.17 3.67
N GLY A 544 -6.86 2.59 2.78
CA GLY A 544 -5.46 2.88 3.13
C GLY A 544 -5.08 4.36 3.13
N MET A 545 -5.47 5.11 2.09
CA MET A 545 -5.10 6.52 1.90
C MET A 545 -5.95 7.44 2.77
N ASP A 546 -5.40 8.57 3.18
CA ASP A 546 -6.18 9.64 3.80
C ASP A 546 -7.10 10.30 2.75
N GLY A 547 -8.36 10.50 3.11
CA GLY A 547 -9.35 11.23 2.32
C GLY A 547 -9.63 12.62 2.90
N ALA A 548 -10.91 13.02 2.90
CA ALA A 548 -11.37 14.18 3.67
C ALA A 548 -11.22 13.96 5.19
N THR A 549 -11.28 12.69 5.61
CA THR A 549 -10.95 12.20 6.94
C THR A 549 -9.65 11.40 6.90
N PRO A 550 -8.91 11.28 8.02
CA PRO A 550 -7.76 10.37 8.09
C PRO A 550 -8.20 8.93 7.82
N SER A 551 -7.34 8.08 7.27
CA SER A 551 -7.67 6.67 7.05
C SER A 551 -8.05 5.98 8.37
N ALA A 552 -9.17 5.25 8.39
CA ALA A 552 -9.59 4.48 9.55
C ALA A 552 -8.55 3.43 9.98
N ASN A 553 -7.83 2.83 9.01
CA ASN A 553 -6.71 1.93 9.26
C ASN A 553 -5.57 2.64 10.01
N ALA A 554 -5.22 3.86 9.58
CA ALA A 554 -4.15 4.64 10.19
C ALA A 554 -4.52 5.12 11.60
N VAL A 555 -5.79 5.50 11.84
CA VAL A 555 -6.24 5.88 13.18
C VAL A 555 -6.34 4.67 14.11
N ALA A 556 -6.79 3.50 13.63
CA ALA A 556 -6.77 2.26 14.39
C ALA A 556 -5.34 1.89 14.81
N ALA A 557 -4.38 1.97 13.88
CA ALA A 557 -2.96 1.74 14.17
C ALA A 557 -2.42 2.75 15.19
N SER A 558 -2.78 4.03 15.08
CA SER A 558 -2.43 5.10 16.05
C SER A 558 -2.93 4.78 17.46
N ALA A 559 -4.21 4.43 17.58
CA ALA A 559 -4.83 4.09 18.86
C ALA A 559 -4.21 2.84 19.49
N LEU A 560 -4.02 1.77 18.72
CA LEU A 560 -3.36 0.53 19.17
C LEU A 560 -1.91 0.77 19.58
N ALA A 561 -1.17 1.58 18.84
CA ALA A 561 0.20 1.94 19.18
C ALA A 561 0.24 2.65 20.55
N ARG A 562 -0.59 3.67 20.78
CA ARG A 562 -0.65 4.39 22.07
C ARG A 562 -1.10 3.50 23.22
N LEU A 563 -2.17 2.72 23.03
CA LEU A 563 -2.68 1.76 24.00
C LEU A 563 -1.62 0.71 24.38
N SER A 564 -0.81 0.26 23.42
CA SER A 564 0.26 -0.72 23.68
C SER A 564 1.25 -0.25 24.73
N PHE A 565 1.54 1.06 24.81
CA PHE A 565 2.42 1.61 25.84
C PHE A 565 1.68 1.93 27.14
N HIS A 566 0.41 2.34 27.10
CA HIS A 566 -0.40 2.53 28.31
C HIS A 566 -0.60 1.23 29.10
N PHE A 567 -0.71 0.09 28.40
CA PHE A 567 -1.00 -1.22 29.00
C PHE A 567 0.14 -2.24 28.92
N ASP A 568 1.29 -1.87 28.34
CA ASP A 568 2.42 -2.77 28.08
C ASP A 568 2.03 -4.05 27.29
N ARG A 569 1.28 -3.85 26.19
CA ARG A 569 0.70 -4.91 25.35
C ARG A 569 1.39 -5.01 23.98
N GLU A 570 2.36 -5.91 23.86
CA GLU A 570 3.14 -6.09 22.63
C GLU A 570 2.30 -6.61 21.44
N ASP A 571 1.22 -7.34 21.68
CA ASP A 571 0.31 -7.80 20.64
C ASP A 571 -0.42 -6.63 19.93
N TRP A 572 -0.83 -5.60 20.66
CA TRP A 572 -1.38 -4.37 20.07
C TRP A 572 -0.32 -3.59 19.29
N ARG A 573 0.93 -3.55 19.79
CA ARG A 573 2.04 -2.94 19.06
C ARG A 573 2.29 -3.66 17.72
N ARG A 574 2.28 -4.99 17.72
CA ARG A 574 2.41 -5.79 16.48
C ARG A 574 1.25 -5.55 15.53
N ALA A 575 0.01 -5.45 16.01
CA ALA A 575 -1.15 -5.15 15.18
C ALA A 575 -1.04 -3.77 14.53
N ALA A 576 -0.62 -2.74 15.28
CA ALA A 576 -0.37 -1.40 14.73
C ALA A 576 0.72 -1.42 13.64
N THR A 577 1.84 -2.09 13.89
CA THR A 577 2.92 -2.24 12.90
C THR A 577 2.46 -3.01 11.66
N ALA A 578 1.68 -4.08 11.82
CA ALA A 578 1.15 -4.86 10.70
C ALA A 578 0.21 -4.02 9.83
N ALA A 579 -0.65 -3.20 10.42
CA ALA A 579 -1.55 -2.31 9.69
C ALA A 579 -0.81 -1.29 8.82
N ILE A 580 0.25 -0.67 9.36
CA ILE A 580 1.08 0.26 8.59
C ILE A 580 1.83 -0.47 7.47
N ARG A 581 2.42 -1.63 7.75
CA ARG A 581 3.16 -2.41 6.74
C ARG A 581 2.27 -2.90 5.62
N ALA A 582 1.02 -3.24 5.88
CA ALA A 582 0.08 -3.72 4.87
C ALA A 582 -0.05 -2.73 3.68
N HIS A 583 0.04 -1.43 3.96
CA HIS A 583 0.04 -0.35 2.96
C HIS A 583 1.44 0.15 2.58
N GLY A 584 2.52 -0.49 3.05
CA GLY A 584 3.90 0.01 2.93
C GLY A 584 4.32 0.32 1.50
N ARG A 585 3.92 -0.51 0.52
CA ARG A 585 4.23 -0.27 -0.91
C ARG A 585 3.56 1.01 -1.44
N GLN A 586 2.33 1.27 -1.01
CA GLN A 586 1.60 2.48 -1.41
C GLN A 586 2.17 3.71 -0.69
N ILE A 587 2.50 3.56 0.59
CA ILE A 587 3.16 4.59 1.40
C ILE A 587 4.50 5.01 0.79
N SER A 588 5.35 4.07 0.36
CA SER A 588 6.62 4.42 -0.30
C SER A 588 6.44 5.05 -1.68
N ARG A 589 5.32 4.78 -2.38
CA ARG A 589 5.09 5.32 -3.73
C ARG A 589 4.40 6.69 -3.70
N TYR A 590 3.48 6.90 -2.76
CA TYR A 590 2.65 8.09 -2.65
C TYR A 590 2.58 8.60 -1.20
N PRO A 591 3.72 8.87 -0.53
CA PRO A 591 3.77 9.14 0.90
C PRO A 591 2.89 10.31 1.34
N ARG A 592 2.72 11.34 0.49
CA ARG A 592 1.83 12.47 0.75
C ARG A 592 0.38 12.05 1.06
N ALA A 593 -0.13 10.99 0.41
CA ALA A 593 -1.50 10.49 0.57
C ALA A 593 -1.72 9.68 1.86
N PHE A 594 -0.68 9.51 2.69
CA PHE A 594 -0.69 8.67 3.88
C PHE A 594 -0.18 9.42 5.13
N ALA A 595 -0.43 10.72 5.22
CA ALA A 595 0.08 11.59 6.29
C ALA A 595 -0.25 11.08 7.71
N LYS A 596 -1.45 10.54 7.96
CA LYS A 596 -1.78 9.92 9.26
C LYS A 596 -0.98 8.65 9.51
N SER A 597 -0.80 7.79 8.50
CA SER A 597 0.05 6.59 8.61
C SER A 597 1.49 6.97 8.90
N LEU A 598 2.02 8.02 8.27
CA LEU A 598 3.36 8.53 8.54
C LEU A 598 3.52 9.10 9.95
N ALA A 599 2.46 9.67 10.54
CA ALA A 599 2.46 10.04 11.95
C ALA A 599 2.56 8.82 12.88
N VAL A 600 1.94 7.69 12.51
CA VAL A 600 2.11 6.40 13.23
C VAL A 600 3.51 5.84 13.02
N VAL A 601 4.07 5.96 11.80
CA VAL A 601 5.45 5.56 11.53
C VAL A 601 6.40 6.31 12.45
N ASP A 602 6.29 7.63 12.52
CA ASP A 602 7.07 8.48 13.43
C ASP A 602 6.92 8.05 14.91
N PHE A 603 5.70 7.76 15.35
CA PHE A 603 5.44 7.29 16.72
C PHE A 603 6.12 5.94 17.02
N LEU A 604 5.99 4.95 16.12
CA LEU A 604 6.51 3.60 16.33
C LEU A 604 8.03 3.52 16.17
N THR A 605 8.67 4.35 15.34
CA THR A 605 10.13 4.38 15.17
C THR A 605 10.84 5.18 16.26
N GLU A 606 10.24 6.30 16.70
CA GLU A 606 10.81 7.13 17.75
C GLU A 606 10.53 6.58 19.16
N GLY A 607 9.34 6.00 19.35
CA GLY A 607 8.77 5.69 20.66
C GLY A 607 8.18 6.93 21.34
N PRO A 608 7.21 6.76 22.27
CA PRO A 608 6.62 7.88 22.99
C PRO A 608 7.55 8.45 24.06
N VAL A 609 7.36 9.73 24.36
CA VAL A 609 7.72 10.31 25.66
C VAL A 609 6.65 9.88 26.66
N GLU A 610 7.03 9.09 27.64
CA GLU A 610 6.12 8.56 28.66
C GLU A 610 6.06 9.55 29.83
N VAL A 611 4.90 10.14 30.06
CA VAL A 611 4.68 11.17 31.07
C VAL A 611 3.82 10.60 32.19
N ALA A 612 4.40 10.43 33.39
CA ALA A 612 3.65 10.02 34.58
C ALA A 612 3.54 11.19 35.56
N ILE A 613 2.33 11.60 35.91
CA ILE A 613 2.07 12.70 36.83
C ILE A 613 1.39 12.12 38.08
N VAL A 614 2.00 12.29 39.26
CA VAL A 614 1.48 11.74 40.52
C VAL A 614 1.35 12.84 41.55
N GLY A 615 0.17 12.97 42.15
CA GLY A 615 -0.08 13.93 43.22
C GLY A 615 -1.55 14.18 43.44
N ASP A 616 -1.90 14.61 44.65
CA ASP A 616 -3.24 15.09 44.96
C ASP A 616 -3.50 16.47 44.33
N GLU A 617 -4.76 16.89 44.30
CA GLU A 617 -5.20 18.20 43.83
C GLU A 617 -5.20 19.32 44.90
N PRO A 618 -4.11 19.70 45.60
CA PRO A 618 -4.03 21.09 46.05
C PRO A 618 -4.00 21.96 44.77
N GLN A 619 -5.16 22.59 44.47
CA GLN A 619 -5.66 23.05 43.17
C GLN A 619 -4.73 23.86 42.23
N ASN A 620 -3.49 24.21 42.63
CA ASN A 620 -2.57 25.00 41.82
C ASN A 620 -1.29 24.26 41.38
N SER A 621 -0.73 23.35 42.18
CA SER A 621 0.61 22.78 41.88
C SER A 621 0.60 21.63 40.87
N LEU A 622 -0.35 20.69 40.98
CA LEU A 622 -0.53 19.61 40.00
C LEU A 622 -0.96 20.17 38.63
N ARG A 623 -1.91 21.13 38.66
CA ARG A 623 -2.36 21.85 37.47
C ARG A 623 -1.21 22.57 36.77
N ALA A 624 -0.35 23.28 37.52
CA ALA A 624 0.80 23.95 36.92
C ALA A 624 1.79 22.98 36.24
N LEU A 625 1.98 21.76 36.77
CA LEU A 625 2.79 20.72 36.09
C LEU A 625 2.12 20.24 34.80
N ARG A 626 0.81 19.93 34.85
CA ARG A 626 0.03 19.54 33.67
C ARG A 626 0.07 20.62 32.59
N ASP A 627 -0.14 21.89 32.96
CA ASP A 627 -0.10 23.03 32.05
C ASP A 627 1.29 23.19 31.42
N ALA A 628 2.36 23.03 32.20
CA ALA A 628 3.73 23.12 31.69
C ALA A 628 4.06 22.02 30.67
N VAL A 629 3.60 20.79 30.90
CA VAL A 629 3.69 19.70 29.91
C VAL A 629 2.85 20.04 28.69
N ALA A 630 1.62 20.50 28.89
CA ALA A 630 0.68 20.77 27.81
C ALA A 630 1.10 21.92 26.90
N GLN A 631 1.89 22.87 27.40
CA GLN A 631 2.51 23.91 26.59
C GLN A 631 3.59 23.39 25.63
N CYS A 632 4.13 22.18 25.84
CA CYS A 632 5.13 21.60 24.95
C CYS A 632 4.47 20.83 23.80
N TYR A 633 4.92 21.04 22.57
CA TYR A 633 4.48 20.22 21.44
C TYR A 633 5.14 18.84 21.50
N LEU A 634 4.39 17.86 22.02
CA LEU A 634 4.78 16.46 22.18
C LEU A 634 3.82 15.58 21.37
N PRO A 635 4.09 15.39 20.07
CA PRO A 635 3.22 14.61 19.19
C PRO A 635 3.34 13.10 19.40
N ASN A 636 4.46 12.63 19.97
CA ASN A 636 4.70 11.23 20.35
C ASN A 636 4.77 11.15 21.87
N ARG A 637 3.61 11.09 22.51
CA ARG A 637 3.49 11.04 23.96
C ARG A 637 2.45 10.02 24.41
N ILE A 638 2.58 9.62 25.67
CA ILE A 638 1.49 9.06 26.47
C ILE A 638 1.50 9.76 27.83
N VAL A 639 0.34 10.01 28.41
CA VAL A 639 0.21 10.67 29.72
C VAL A 639 -0.59 9.77 30.65
N ALA A 640 -0.01 9.39 31.79
CA ALA A 640 -0.75 8.75 32.88
C ALA A 640 -0.75 9.67 34.10
N THR A 641 -1.90 9.79 34.75
CA THR A 641 -2.02 10.55 36.00
C THR A 641 -2.57 9.65 37.09
N GLY A 642 -1.93 9.66 38.27
CA GLY A 642 -2.34 8.86 39.42
C GLY A 642 -2.46 9.69 40.70
N SER A 643 -3.40 9.31 41.55
CA SER A 643 -3.57 9.87 42.90
C SER A 643 -2.71 9.08 43.92
N PRO A 644 -2.03 9.74 44.87
CA PRO A 644 -1.34 9.08 45.97
C PRO A 644 -2.26 8.14 46.76
N GLY A 645 -1.93 6.84 46.79
CA GLY A 645 -2.64 5.84 47.59
C GLY A 645 -3.83 5.17 46.89
N GLU A 646 -4.20 5.59 45.68
CA GLU A 646 -5.15 4.85 44.84
C GLU A 646 -4.39 3.86 43.95
N PRO A 647 -4.70 2.55 44.01
CA PRO A 647 -4.06 1.57 43.15
C PRO A 647 -4.56 1.74 41.71
N SER A 648 -3.68 2.17 40.82
CA SER A 648 -3.91 2.18 39.36
C SER A 648 -3.49 0.85 38.74
N SER A 649 -4.22 0.43 37.69
CA SER A 649 -3.87 -0.76 36.90
C SER A 649 -2.75 -0.48 35.87
N LEU A 650 -2.36 0.78 35.69
CA LEU A 650 -1.47 1.21 34.62
C LEU A 650 0.01 0.97 34.96
N PRO A 651 0.76 0.22 34.11
CA PRO A 651 2.19 0.00 34.29
C PRO A 651 3.03 1.26 34.49
N LEU A 652 2.69 2.36 33.79
CA LEU A 652 3.45 3.61 33.84
C LEU A 652 3.41 4.31 35.22
N LEU A 653 2.38 4.05 36.03
CA LEU A 653 2.23 4.64 37.37
C LEU A 653 2.86 3.77 38.48
N LYS A 654 3.31 2.56 38.15
CA LYS A 654 3.90 1.63 39.11
C LYS A 654 5.24 2.15 39.63
N ASP A 655 5.42 2.12 40.96
CA ASP A 655 6.65 2.57 41.63
C ASP A 655 7.03 4.03 41.31
N ARG A 656 6.03 4.93 41.23
CA ARG A 656 6.19 6.37 40.99
C ARG A 656 5.55 7.21 42.11
N PRO A 657 6.14 7.28 43.32
CA PRO A 657 5.56 8.02 44.43
C PRO A 657 5.68 9.55 44.26
N THR A 658 4.98 10.33 45.08
CA THR A 658 5.29 11.77 45.20
C THR A 658 6.67 12.00 45.83
N VAL A 659 7.42 13.00 45.37
CA VAL A 659 8.68 13.44 45.97
C VAL A 659 8.43 14.50 47.03
N SER A 660 8.83 14.23 48.27
CA SER A 660 8.67 15.14 49.41
C SER A 660 7.23 15.63 49.61
N GLY A 661 6.24 14.79 49.30
CA GLY A 661 4.81 15.11 49.40
C GLY A 661 4.30 16.11 48.36
N LYS A 662 5.07 16.43 47.31
CA LYS A 662 4.67 17.35 46.24
C LYS A 662 4.18 16.59 45.00
N PRO A 663 3.24 17.17 44.23
CA PRO A 663 2.96 16.70 42.88
C PRO A 663 4.25 16.54 42.08
N THR A 664 4.40 15.40 41.43
CA THR A 664 5.65 14.97 40.82
C THR A 664 5.39 14.49 39.40
N LEU A 665 6.21 14.98 38.48
CA LEU A 665 6.27 14.58 37.09
C LEU A 665 7.46 13.66 36.87
N TYR A 666 7.22 12.51 36.25
CA TYR A 666 8.22 11.59 35.74
C TYR A 666 8.18 11.61 34.21
N ILE A 667 9.35 11.74 33.59
CA ILE A 667 9.52 11.68 32.15
C ILE A 667 10.39 10.46 31.86
N CYS A 668 9.83 9.50 31.14
CA CYS A 668 10.47 8.22 30.84
C CYS A 668 10.51 7.96 29.32
N ARG A 669 11.48 7.15 28.90
CA ARG A 669 11.55 6.55 27.57
C ARG A 669 12.13 5.14 27.72
N ASN A 670 11.51 4.15 27.08
CA ASN A 670 11.99 2.76 27.07
C ASN A 670 12.33 2.27 28.49
N TYR A 671 11.38 2.43 29.43
CA TYR A 671 11.51 2.02 30.83
C TYR A 671 12.61 2.73 31.64
N THR A 672 13.26 3.75 31.09
CA THR A 672 14.26 4.57 31.79
C THR A 672 13.70 5.96 32.03
N CYS A 673 13.66 6.38 33.30
CA CYS A 673 13.13 7.69 33.70
C CYS A 673 14.25 8.66 34.07
N ARG A 674 14.02 9.96 33.82
CA ARG A 674 14.83 11.05 34.36
C ARG A 674 14.55 11.25 35.85
N GLN A 675 15.35 12.15 36.47
CA GLN A 675 15.07 12.62 37.82
C GLN A 675 13.66 13.24 37.90
N PRO A 676 12.88 12.96 38.97
CA PRO A 676 11.52 13.46 39.09
C PRO A 676 11.48 14.98 39.21
N ILE A 677 10.45 15.60 38.63
CA ILE A 677 10.30 17.07 38.55
C ILE A 677 9.10 17.50 39.39
N THR A 678 9.32 18.44 40.31
CA THR A 678 8.25 19.06 41.13
C THR A 678 8.07 20.55 40.84
N ASP A 679 8.95 21.17 40.04
CA ASP A 679 8.86 22.59 39.64
C ASP A 679 8.41 22.68 38.16
N PRO A 680 7.22 23.24 37.87
CA PRO A 680 6.73 23.45 36.51
C PRO A 680 7.70 24.19 35.58
N ARG A 681 8.53 25.09 36.11
CA ARG A 681 9.47 25.89 35.31
C ARG A 681 10.57 25.04 34.68
N SER A 682 10.89 23.89 35.27
CA SER A 682 11.92 22.97 34.78
C SER A 682 11.41 21.98 33.71
N VAL A 683 10.09 21.92 33.49
CA VAL A 683 9.46 20.93 32.59
C VAL A 683 9.89 21.13 31.13
N ALA A 684 9.81 22.38 30.65
CA ALA A 684 10.15 22.69 29.26
C ALA A 684 11.61 22.35 28.93
N ASP A 685 12.54 22.63 29.84
CA ASP A 685 13.96 22.30 29.64
C ASP A 685 14.21 20.79 29.70
N ALA A 686 13.53 20.08 30.60
CA ALA A 686 13.61 18.62 30.67
C ALA A 686 13.12 17.94 29.39
N LEU A 687 12.05 18.46 28.78
CA LEU A 687 11.49 17.97 27.52
C LEU A 687 12.29 18.44 26.28
N ARG A 688 12.96 19.61 26.33
CA ARG A 688 13.85 20.11 25.27
C ARG A 688 15.17 19.36 25.19
N ASN A 689 15.79 19.07 26.33
CA ASN A 689 17.02 18.27 26.42
C ASN A 689 16.78 16.78 26.13
N ASP A 690 15.54 16.39 25.82
CA ASP A 690 15.13 15.06 25.36
C ASP A 690 14.82 15.04 23.86
N GLN A 691 15.05 16.16 23.16
CA GLN A 691 15.07 16.17 21.71
C GLN A 691 16.39 15.57 21.20
N PRO A 692 16.37 14.80 20.10
CA PRO A 692 17.52 14.08 19.58
C PRO A 692 18.54 15.04 18.94
N GLY A 693 19.20 15.86 19.77
CA GLY A 693 20.41 16.60 19.40
C GLY A 693 21.67 15.74 19.52
N SER A 694 21.58 14.51 20.04
CA SER A 694 22.75 13.63 20.21
C SER A 694 22.47 12.12 20.03
N MET A 695 21.42 11.73 19.29
CA MET A 695 21.37 10.34 18.81
C MET A 695 22.44 10.19 17.72
N ASP A 696 23.34 9.25 17.95
CA ASP A 696 24.48 8.93 17.08
C ASP A 696 24.01 8.76 15.63
N ARG A 697 24.37 9.70 14.74
CA ARG A 697 24.12 9.63 13.28
C ARG A 697 24.78 8.40 12.62
N ARG A 698 25.47 7.57 13.40
CA ARG A 698 26.06 6.28 12.98
C ARG A 698 25.08 5.11 13.01
N ALA A 699 23.90 5.25 13.64
CA ALA A 699 22.82 4.26 13.53
C ALA A 699 22.00 4.59 12.27
N GLY A 700 21.95 3.66 11.30
CA GLY A 700 21.16 3.82 10.07
C GLY A 700 19.65 4.01 10.33
N PRO A 701 18.85 4.30 9.29
CA PRO A 701 17.41 4.54 9.43
C PRO A 701 16.72 3.36 10.10
N LYS A 702 15.88 3.64 11.11
CA LYS A 702 15.08 2.61 11.77
C LYS A 702 13.99 2.13 10.81
N LEU A 703 13.85 0.80 10.68
CA LEU A 703 12.82 0.16 9.86
C LEU A 703 11.69 -0.36 10.76
N LEU A 704 10.44 -0.12 10.33
CA LEU A 704 9.28 -0.83 10.85
C LEU A 704 9.17 -2.20 10.19
N GLN A 705 9.88 -3.18 10.75
CA GLN A 705 9.78 -4.61 10.42
C GLN A 705 8.54 -5.18 11.11
N GLY A 706 7.78 -6.14 10.58
CA GLY A 706 8.23 -7.49 10.27
C GLY A 706 8.28 -8.30 11.56
N ALA A 707 7.22 -9.04 11.91
CA ALA A 707 7.43 -10.17 12.82
C ALA A 707 8.36 -11.13 12.08
N SER A 708 9.62 -11.17 12.50
CA SER A 708 10.64 -12.01 11.90
C SER A 708 10.71 -13.33 12.68
N LEU A 709 10.87 -14.44 11.95
CA LEU A 709 11.22 -15.71 12.57
C LEU A 709 12.60 -15.54 13.23
N PRO A 710 12.69 -15.69 14.57
CA PRO A 710 13.96 -15.60 15.25
C PRO A 710 14.83 -16.82 14.91
N GLY A 711 16.15 -16.61 14.95
CA GLY A 711 17.14 -17.65 14.71
C GLY A 711 17.49 -17.86 13.24
N ASN A 712 18.29 -18.90 13.03
CA ASN A 712 18.99 -19.25 11.80
C ASN A 712 19.20 -20.77 11.76
N ALA A 713 19.62 -21.30 10.62
CA ALA A 713 20.04 -22.70 10.49
C ALA A 713 21.20 -22.99 11.48
N THR A 714 21.14 -24.11 12.19
CA THR A 714 22.23 -24.51 13.10
C THR A 714 22.76 -25.88 12.74
N VAL A 715 24.00 -26.17 13.15
CA VAL A 715 24.63 -27.49 12.99
C VAL A 715 23.73 -28.57 13.62
N GLN A 716 23.25 -28.33 14.84
CA GLN A 716 22.38 -29.27 15.54
C GLN A 716 21.00 -29.41 14.87
N GLY A 717 20.38 -28.31 14.48
CA GLY A 717 19.05 -28.31 13.86
C GLY A 717 19.05 -29.03 12.52
N THR A 718 19.97 -28.67 11.64
CA THR A 718 20.11 -29.31 10.32
C THR A 718 20.47 -30.80 10.41
N ALA A 719 21.31 -31.21 11.36
CA ALA A 719 21.60 -32.62 11.63
C ALA A 719 20.37 -33.38 12.19
N THR A 720 19.57 -32.72 13.03
CA THR A 720 18.32 -33.27 13.57
C THR A 720 17.31 -33.49 12.46
N TYR A 721 17.17 -32.54 11.53
CA TYR A 721 16.33 -32.67 10.35
C TYR A 721 16.72 -33.90 9.52
N ALA A 722 18.01 -34.03 9.19
CA ALA A 722 18.53 -35.15 8.41
C ALA A 722 18.23 -36.49 9.11
N SER A 723 18.51 -36.57 10.41
CA SER A 723 18.23 -37.77 11.23
C SER A 723 16.74 -38.14 11.23
N ARG A 724 15.85 -37.13 11.35
CA ARG A 724 14.40 -37.31 11.31
C ARG A 724 13.92 -37.84 9.96
N MET A 725 14.46 -37.32 8.86
CA MET A 725 14.10 -37.77 7.51
C MET A 725 14.59 -39.21 7.25
N MET A 726 15.81 -39.54 7.67
CA MET A 726 16.36 -40.89 7.58
C MET A 726 15.53 -41.92 8.36
N ALA A 727 15.08 -41.57 9.57
CA ALA A 727 14.24 -42.46 10.38
C ALA A 727 12.87 -42.75 9.73
N ARG A 728 12.29 -41.77 9.01
CA ARG A 728 10.99 -41.92 8.33
C ARG A 728 11.04 -42.79 7.07
N ALA A 729 12.18 -42.87 6.39
CA ALA A 729 12.29 -43.48 5.07
C ALA A 729 12.66 -44.99 5.07
N GLY A 730 13.07 -45.57 6.21
CA GLY A 730 13.71 -46.90 6.26
C GLY A 730 15.17 -46.86 5.79
N GLU A 731 16.05 -47.68 6.37
CA GLU A 731 17.52 -47.50 6.40
C GLU A 731 18.32 -47.36 5.07
N ALA A 732 19.54 -46.82 5.25
CA ALA A 732 20.73 -46.75 4.38
C ALA A 732 20.71 -45.86 3.12
N GLY A 733 19.65 -45.88 2.32
CA GLY A 733 19.65 -45.20 1.01
C GLY A 733 19.67 -43.67 1.10
N LEU A 734 18.82 -43.10 1.98
CA LEU A 734 18.65 -41.65 2.11
C LEU A 734 19.82 -40.95 2.84
N ALA A 735 20.61 -41.68 3.64
CA ALA A 735 21.76 -41.14 4.36
C ALA A 735 22.76 -40.44 3.42
N ARG A 736 22.88 -40.95 2.20
CA ARG A 736 23.80 -40.45 1.16
C ARG A 736 23.25 -39.26 0.39
N GLY A 737 21.94 -39.01 0.52
CA GLY A 737 21.27 -37.81 0.03
C GLY A 737 21.58 -36.56 0.85
N PHE A 738 22.26 -36.69 2.00
CA PHE A 738 22.72 -35.58 2.84
C PHE A 738 24.24 -35.43 2.80
N THR A 739 24.73 -34.20 2.96
CA THR A 739 26.16 -33.85 3.01
C THR A 739 26.38 -32.62 3.88
N LEU A 740 27.63 -32.37 4.28
CA LEU A 740 28.01 -31.10 4.90
C LEU A 740 28.05 -29.99 3.84
N LEU A 741 27.58 -28.80 4.23
CA LEU A 741 27.62 -27.60 3.41
C LEU A 741 28.97 -26.88 3.59
N GLY A 742 30.02 -27.45 2.98
CA GLY A 742 31.39 -26.94 3.10
C GLY A 742 31.85 -26.86 4.57
N ALA A 743 32.60 -25.81 4.92
CA ALA A 743 33.06 -25.53 6.29
C ALA A 743 32.03 -24.82 7.19
N THR A 744 30.77 -24.72 6.78
CA THR A 744 29.71 -24.11 7.64
C THR A 744 29.33 -25.02 8.81
N GLY A 745 29.57 -26.33 8.69
CA GLY A 745 29.07 -27.35 9.61
C GLY A 745 27.59 -27.70 9.47
N LEU A 746 26.83 -26.97 8.63
CA LEU A 746 25.43 -27.26 8.36
C LEU A 746 25.28 -28.53 7.53
N THR A 747 24.26 -29.32 7.80
CA THR A 747 23.91 -30.52 7.00
C THR A 747 22.84 -30.16 5.98
N THR A 748 23.10 -30.39 4.69
CA THR A 748 22.18 -30.10 3.59
C THR A 748 21.84 -31.36 2.81
N THR A 749 20.67 -31.37 2.18
CA THR A 749 20.33 -32.31 1.11
C THR A 749 21.16 -32.01 -0.14
N ARG A 750 21.51 -33.04 -0.92
CA ARG A 750 22.22 -32.91 -2.20
C ARG A 750 21.36 -32.34 -3.32
N LEU A 751 20.05 -32.26 -3.10
CA LEU A 751 19.11 -31.55 -3.96
C LEU A 751 18.45 -30.44 -3.14
N GLY A 752 18.42 -29.23 -3.68
CA GLY A 752 17.85 -28.04 -3.06
C GLY A 752 16.71 -27.46 -3.90
N PHE A 753 15.85 -26.68 -3.26
CA PHE A 753 14.70 -26.06 -3.88
C PHE A 753 15.09 -24.70 -4.47
N GLY A 754 15.25 -24.61 -5.79
CA GLY A 754 15.49 -23.35 -6.49
C GLY A 754 14.19 -22.65 -6.82
N THR A 755 14.09 -21.33 -6.58
CA THR A 755 12.83 -20.59 -6.79
C THR A 755 12.74 -19.86 -8.14
N TYR A 756 13.49 -20.30 -9.16
CA TYR A 756 13.38 -19.74 -10.49
C TYR A 756 11.96 -19.89 -11.05
N ARG A 757 11.28 -18.77 -11.32
CA ARG A 757 9.86 -18.71 -11.75
C ARG A 757 8.89 -19.32 -10.72
N VAL A 758 9.16 -19.10 -9.43
CA VAL A 758 8.25 -19.38 -8.32
C VAL A 758 7.71 -18.05 -7.79
N ASP A 759 6.41 -17.97 -7.56
CA ASP A 759 5.68 -16.75 -7.18
C ASP A 759 4.46 -17.06 -6.30
N MET A 760 3.87 -16.01 -5.73
CA MET A 760 2.69 -16.07 -4.87
C MET A 760 1.37 -16.23 -5.63
N GLN A 761 1.37 -16.07 -6.95
CA GLN A 761 0.14 -16.05 -7.76
C GLN A 761 -0.34 -17.46 -8.09
N SER A 762 0.56 -18.44 -8.09
CA SER A 762 0.25 -19.83 -8.40
C SER A 762 0.16 -20.67 -7.11
N PRO A 763 -1.03 -21.16 -6.71
CA PRO A 763 -1.18 -21.96 -5.49
C PRO A 763 -0.29 -23.21 -5.47
N GLU A 764 -0.06 -23.82 -6.64
CA GLU A 764 0.74 -25.03 -6.79
C GLU A 764 2.21 -24.84 -6.35
N HIS A 765 2.76 -23.64 -6.51
CA HIS A 765 4.12 -23.30 -6.06
C HIS A 765 4.27 -23.43 -4.54
N ARG A 766 3.26 -22.98 -3.79
CA ARG A 766 3.21 -23.08 -2.33
C ARG A 766 3.19 -24.55 -1.90
N ASP A 767 2.33 -25.34 -2.53
CA ASP A 767 2.17 -26.76 -2.22
C ASP A 767 3.45 -27.55 -2.53
N ALA A 768 4.12 -27.21 -3.62
CA ALA A 768 5.40 -27.81 -3.98
C ALA A 768 6.49 -27.53 -2.92
N LEU A 769 6.63 -26.27 -2.47
CA LEU A 769 7.59 -25.93 -1.43
C LEU A 769 7.27 -26.62 -0.09
N ARG A 770 6.00 -26.62 0.33
CA ARG A 770 5.55 -27.34 1.54
C ARG A 770 5.93 -28.82 1.49
N LYS A 771 5.66 -29.47 0.36
CA LYS A 771 5.98 -30.88 0.16
C LYS A 771 7.49 -31.12 0.18
N ALA A 772 8.28 -30.28 -0.48
CA ALA A 772 9.73 -30.42 -0.50
C ALA A 772 10.33 -30.37 0.92
N LEU A 773 9.89 -29.40 1.74
CA LEU A 773 10.36 -29.24 3.12
C LEU A 773 9.94 -30.40 4.04
N ARG A 774 8.79 -31.04 3.77
CA ARG A 774 8.29 -32.20 4.53
C ARG A 774 9.00 -33.51 4.20
N GLU A 775 9.54 -33.65 2.99
CA GLU A 775 10.09 -34.93 2.50
C GLU A 775 11.59 -35.07 2.71
N SER A 776 12.43 -34.29 2.04
CA SER A 776 13.90 -34.37 2.12
C SER A 776 14.56 -33.21 1.35
N CYS A 777 14.15 -31.98 1.63
CA CYS A 777 14.78 -30.78 1.04
C CYS A 777 14.87 -29.69 2.09
N ASN A 778 16.06 -29.48 2.65
CA ASN A 778 16.27 -28.46 3.68
C ASN A 778 17.14 -27.29 3.24
N LEU A 779 17.47 -27.17 1.95
CA LEU A 779 18.11 -26.00 1.36
C LEU A 779 17.18 -25.36 0.35
N ILE A 780 16.89 -24.08 0.55
CA ILE A 780 16.07 -23.25 -0.32
C ILE A 780 16.95 -22.14 -0.90
N ASP A 781 16.84 -21.92 -2.19
CA ASP A 781 17.61 -20.94 -2.93
C ASP A 781 16.67 -19.93 -3.61
N THR A 782 16.61 -18.72 -3.05
CA THR A 782 15.71 -17.62 -3.45
C THR A 782 16.45 -16.52 -4.20
N SER A 783 15.75 -15.61 -4.88
CA SER A 783 16.40 -14.38 -5.39
C SER A 783 15.42 -13.21 -5.48
N THR A 784 15.94 -12.00 -5.36
CA THR A 784 15.18 -10.74 -5.42
C THR A 784 14.67 -10.41 -6.83
N ASN A 785 15.25 -10.99 -7.87
CA ASN A 785 15.00 -10.64 -9.26
C ASN A 785 13.81 -11.38 -9.89
N TYR A 786 13.33 -12.47 -9.30
CA TYR A 786 12.16 -13.18 -9.79
C TYR A 786 10.91 -12.50 -9.25
N THR A 787 10.04 -12.08 -10.18
CA THR A 787 8.69 -11.55 -9.87
C THR A 787 8.70 -10.48 -8.76
N ASP A 788 9.68 -9.56 -8.79
CA ASP A 788 9.84 -8.48 -7.80
C ASP A 788 9.98 -8.97 -6.32
N GLY A 789 10.59 -10.14 -6.12
CA GLY A 789 10.83 -10.71 -4.79
C GLY A 789 9.67 -11.56 -4.25
N ASP A 790 8.66 -11.88 -5.07
CA ASP A 790 7.56 -12.77 -4.66
C ASP A 790 8.05 -14.16 -4.25
N SER A 791 9.15 -14.65 -4.82
CA SER A 791 9.73 -15.93 -4.40
C SER A 791 10.20 -15.92 -2.94
N GLU A 792 10.77 -14.81 -2.47
CA GLU A 792 11.17 -14.62 -1.08
C GLU A 792 9.94 -14.55 -0.15
N ARG A 793 8.87 -13.86 -0.58
CA ARG A 793 7.61 -13.79 0.16
C ARG A 793 6.95 -15.15 0.32
N LEU A 794 6.92 -15.95 -0.76
CA LEU A 794 6.37 -17.30 -0.74
C LEU A 794 7.13 -18.16 0.26
N VAL A 795 8.46 -18.16 0.18
CA VAL A 795 9.33 -18.91 1.09
C VAL A 795 9.12 -18.47 2.54
N GLY A 796 9.14 -17.17 2.81
CA GLY A 796 8.91 -16.63 4.16
C GLY A 796 7.57 -17.05 4.73
N SER A 797 6.49 -16.96 3.95
CA SER A 797 5.15 -17.35 4.39
C SER A 797 5.03 -18.84 4.70
N VAL A 798 5.61 -19.71 3.86
CA VAL A 798 5.60 -21.16 4.07
C VAL A 798 6.44 -21.56 5.29
N LEU A 799 7.60 -20.92 5.49
CA LEU A 799 8.41 -21.16 6.69
C LEU A 799 7.66 -20.74 7.95
N ALA A 800 7.02 -19.57 7.96
CA ALA A 800 6.26 -19.09 9.11
C ALA A 800 5.10 -20.05 9.46
N GLU A 801 4.36 -20.53 8.46
CA GLU A 801 3.27 -21.50 8.63
C GLU A 801 3.77 -22.83 9.22
N LEU A 802 4.83 -23.41 8.64
CA LEU A 802 5.35 -24.71 9.05
C LEU A 802 6.07 -24.66 10.41
N VAL A 803 6.66 -23.52 10.78
CA VAL A 803 7.23 -23.30 12.12
C VAL A 803 6.12 -23.10 13.15
N ALA A 804 5.09 -22.31 12.83
CA ALA A 804 3.96 -22.08 13.75
C ALA A 804 3.16 -23.36 14.04
N SER A 805 3.02 -24.24 13.06
CA SER A 805 2.39 -25.57 13.22
C SER A 805 3.29 -26.61 13.91
N GLY A 806 4.58 -26.31 14.12
CA GLY A 806 5.54 -27.23 14.73
C GLY A 806 5.98 -28.38 13.82
N GLU A 807 5.67 -28.34 12.52
CA GLU A 807 6.07 -29.37 11.56
C GLU A 807 7.57 -29.35 11.26
N ILE A 808 8.17 -28.16 11.26
CA ILE A 808 9.60 -27.91 11.14
C ILE A 808 10.04 -26.87 12.16
N ARG A 809 11.35 -26.76 12.38
CA ARG A 809 11.92 -25.64 13.15
C ARG A 809 12.77 -24.74 12.25
N ARG A 810 12.87 -23.45 12.57
CA ARG A 810 13.69 -22.50 11.79
C ARG A 810 15.17 -22.93 11.71
N ASP A 811 15.69 -23.56 12.76
CA ASP A 811 17.08 -24.03 12.82
C ASP A 811 17.39 -25.26 11.97
N GLU A 812 16.38 -25.88 11.36
CA GLU A 812 16.48 -27.06 10.49
C GLU A 812 16.70 -26.72 9.01
N ILE A 813 16.29 -25.51 8.58
CA ILE A 813 16.21 -25.13 7.17
C ILE A 813 17.25 -24.07 6.83
N ILE A 814 17.94 -24.25 5.71
CA ILE A 814 18.98 -23.38 5.18
C ILE A 814 18.37 -22.52 4.08
N VAL A 815 18.38 -21.21 4.26
CA VAL A 815 17.87 -20.24 3.29
C VAL A 815 19.02 -19.47 2.67
N VAL A 816 19.16 -19.60 1.34
CA VAL A 816 20.12 -18.88 0.52
C VAL A 816 19.36 -17.84 -0.29
N SER A 817 19.75 -16.56 -0.22
CA SER A 817 19.28 -15.53 -1.14
C SER A 817 20.43 -14.84 -1.87
N LYS A 818 20.13 -14.04 -2.89
CA LYS A 818 21.13 -13.26 -3.63
C LYS A 818 20.70 -11.83 -3.86
N ILE A 819 21.69 -10.93 -3.78
CA ILE A 819 21.54 -9.49 -3.99
C ILE A 819 22.59 -8.97 -4.99
N GLY A 820 22.39 -7.78 -5.54
CA GLY A 820 23.31 -7.14 -6.50
C GLY A 820 22.68 -6.84 -7.87
N TYR A 821 21.59 -7.53 -8.21
CA TYR A 821 20.89 -7.38 -9.49
C TYR A 821 19.70 -6.42 -9.38
N ILE A 822 19.53 -5.52 -10.36
CA ILE A 822 18.53 -4.45 -10.36
C ILE A 822 17.56 -4.69 -11.52
N GLN A 823 16.32 -5.07 -11.19
CA GLN A 823 15.20 -5.26 -12.10
C GLN A 823 13.88 -4.77 -11.48
N GLY A 824 12.84 -4.66 -12.32
CA GLY A 824 11.48 -4.38 -11.88
C GLY A 824 11.35 -3.12 -11.01
N GLN A 825 10.86 -3.24 -9.79
CA GLN A 825 10.72 -2.07 -8.89
C GLN A 825 12.05 -1.45 -8.47
N ASN A 826 13.08 -2.26 -8.21
CA ASN A 826 14.42 -1.75 -7.90
C ASN A 826 14.99 -0.95 -9.08
N LEU A 827 14.68 -1.34 -10.31
CA LEU A 827 15.06 -0.60 -11.51
C LEU A 827 14.33 0.75 -11.59
N LYS A 828 13.02 0.79 -11.31
CA LYS A 828 12.27 2.05 -11.27
C LYS A 828 12.81 3.01 -10.21
N LEU A 829 13.16 2.49 -9.03
CA LEU A 829 13.78 3.28 -7.96
C LEU A 829 15.16 3.80 -8.37
N ALA A 830 16.01 2.95 -8.95
CA ALA A 830 17.32 3.35 -9.43
C ALA A 830 17.22 4.41 -10.54
N GLN A 831 16.24 4.29 -11.44
CA GLN A 831 15.94 5.29 -12.48
C GLN A 831 15.46 6.62 -11.86
N ALA A 832 14.59 6.57 -10.85
CA ALA A 832 14.13 7.77 -10.15
C ALA A 832 15.28 8.48 -9.40
N ASN A 833 16.14 7.72 -8.70
CA ASN A 833 17.31 8.25 -8.01
C ASN A 833 18.28 8.93 -8.99
N GLU A 834 18.50 8.33 -10.16
CA GLU A 834 19.31 8.93 -11.22
C GLU A 834 18.67 10.23 -11.76
N GLN A 835 17.35 10.25 -11.97
CA GLN A 835 16.62 11.46 -12.38
C GLN A 835 16.69 12.57 -11.32
N SER A 836 16.76 12.22 -10.02
CA SER A 836 16.94 13.16 -8.91
C SER A 836 18.40 13.60 -8.67
N GLY A 837 19.34 13.16 -9.52
CA GLY A 837 20.77 13.52 -9.39
C GLY A 837 21.53 12.81 -8.27
N ARG A 838 21.03 11.67 -7.78
CA ARG A 838 21.66 10.86 -6.70
C ARG A 838 21.80 9.39 -7.10
N PRO A 839 22.55 9.04 -8.17
CA PRO A 839 22.71 7.65 -8.58
C PRO A 839 23.51 6.87 -7.54
N TYR A 840 23.21 5.57 -7.40
CA TYR A 840 24.05 4.68 -6.59
C TYR A 840 25.48 4.65 -7.16
N PRO A 841 26.53 4.70 -6.32
CA PRO A 841 27.89 4.56 -6.79
C PRO A 841 28.10 3.21 -7.49
N GLU A 842 28.97 3.18 -8.50
CA GLU A 842 29.41 1.94 -9.17
C GLU A 842 28.33 1.15 -9.91
N LEU A 843 27.20 1.80 -10.19
CA LEU A 843 26.12 1.23 -11.00
C LEU A 843 26.61 0.83 -12.40
N VAL A 844 26.31 -0.41 -12.79
CA VAL A 844 26.62 -0.99 -14.10
C VAL A 844 25.34 -1.20 -14.88
N LYS A 845 25.30 -0.72 -16.14
CA LYS A 845 24.15 -0.86 -17.05
C LYS A 845 24.53 -1.76 -18.22
N TYR A 846 24.28 -3.05 -18.09
CA TYR A 846 24.69 -4.05 -19.08
C TYR A 846 23.75 -4.12 -20.30
N GLY A 847 22.45 -3.85 -20.11
CA GLY A 847 21.46 -3.80 -21.20
C GLY A 847 20.13 -3.19 -20.76
N ASP A 848 19.18 -3.08 -21.70
CA ASP A 848 17.86 -2.53 -21.44
C ASP A 848 17.15 -3.31 -20.32
N GLY A 849 16.89 -2.63 -19.20
CA GLY A 849 16.25 -3.21 -18.03
C GLY A 849 17.13 -4.15 -17.19
N MET A 850 18.45 -4.22 -17.44
CA MET A 850 19.39 -5.07 -16.68
C MET A 850 20.51 -4.23 -16.07
N TRP A 851 20.33 -3.82 -14.82
CA TRP A 851 21.30 -3.03 -14.06
C TRP A 851 21.91 -3.87 -12.93
N HIS A 852 23.09 -3.49 -12.44
CA HIS A 852 23.79 -4.22 -11.38
C HIS A 852 24.61 -3.26 -10.50
N CYS A 853 24.66 -3.51 -9.18
CA CYS A 853 25.42 -2.70 -8.23
C CYS A 853 25.93 -3.56 -7.05
N LEU A 854 27.19 -3.37 -6.68
CA LEU A 854 27.83 -4.03 -5.52
C LEU A 854 28.20 -3.06 -4.41
N HIS A 855 27.81 -1.79 -4.53
CA HIS A 855 28.18 -0.77 -3.55
C HIS A 855 27.52 -1.09 -2.19
N PRO A 856 28.24 -0.97 -1.05
CA PRO A 856 27.71 -1.31 0.27
C PRO A 856 26.38 -0.63 0.62
N GLU A 857 26.15 0.60 0.18
CA GLU A 857 24.87 1.31 0.40
C GLU A 857 23.70 0.57 -0.27
N PHE A 858 23.87 0.19 -1.53
CA PHE A 858 22.86 -0.58 -2.26
C PHE A 858 22.66 -1.98 -1.65
N LEU A 859 23.76 -2.66 -1.27
CA LEU A 859 23.69 -3.97 -0.63
C LEU A 859 22.98 -3.93 0.73
N ALA A 860 23.10 -2.82 1.47
CA ALA A 860 22.40 -2.60 2.72
C ALA A 860 20.88 -2.56 2.54
N ASP A 861 20.40 -1.81 1.54
CA ASP A 861 19.00 -1.75 1.19
C ASP A 861 18.49 -3.14 0.75
N GLN A 862 19.24 -3.82 -0.12
CA GLN A 862 18.83 -5.12 -0.65
C GLN A 862 18.78 -6.22 0.42
N LEU A 863 19.75 -6.27 1.34
CA LEU A 863 19.72 -7.25 2.43
C LEU A 863 18.56 -6.99 3.39
N ALA A 864 18.29 -5.72 3.72
CA ALA A 864 17.16 -5.37 4.57
C ALA A 864 15.82 -5.78 3.94
N LEU A 865 15.63 -5.51 2.65
CA LEU A 865 14.44 -5.92 1.91
C LEU A 865 14.31 -7.44 1.78
N SER A 866 15.42 -8.15 1.60
CA SER A 866 15.43 -9.62 1.51
C SER A 866 15.02 -10.25 2.85
N LEU A 867 15.61 -9.81 3.97
CA LEU A 867 15.22 -10.25 5.32
C LEU A 867 13.74 -9.97 5.61
N ASP A 868 13.24 -8.80 5.19
CA ASP A 868 11.84 -8.41 5.34
C ASP A 868 10.89 -9.30 4.53
N ARG A 869 11.17 -9.52 3.24
CA ARG A 869 10.35 -10.38 2.37
C ARG A 869 10.36 -11.83 2.83
N LEU A 870 11.51 -12.33 3.28
CA LEU A 870 11.65 -13.68 3.84
C LEU A 870 11.06 -13.78 5.26
N GLY A 871 10.82 -12.67 5.96
CA GLY A 871 10.39 -12.65 7.35
C GLY A 871 11.41 -13.29 8.30
N LEU A 872 12.71 -13.06 8.09
CA LEU A 872 13.80 -13.66 8.87
C LEU A 872 14.60 -12.63 9.65
N ALA A 873 15.02 -12.95 10.88
CA ALA A 873 15.93 -12.10 11.65
C ALA A 873 17.36 -12.19 11.11
N THR A 874 17.76 -13.40 10.69
CA THR A 874 19.09 -13.71 10.18
C THR A 874 18.97 -14.53 8.90
N LEU A 875 19.64 -14.07 7.84
CA LEU A 875 19.79 -14.84 6.59
C LEU A 875 20.95 -15.84 6.77
N ASP A 876 20.75 -17.10 6.37
CA ASP A 876 21.80 -18.11 6.55
C ASP A 876 22.94 -17.85 5.56
N ILE A 877 22.61 -17.64 4.28
CA ILE A 877 23.60 -17.38 3.22
C ILE A 877 23.13 -16.28 2.27
N CYS A 878 23.98 -15.28 2.03
CA CYS A 878 23.77 -14.24 1.03
C CYS A 878 24.81 -14.34 -0.08
N LEU A 879 24.38 -14.48 -1.33
CA LEU A 879 25.27 -14.49 -2.49
C LEU A 879 25.26 -13.13 -3.21
N LEU A 880 26.41 -12.69 -3.73
CA LEU A 880 26.43 -11.64 -4.75
C LEU A 880 26.02 -12.24 -6.09
N HIS A 881 25.00 -11.67 -6.73
CA HIS A 881 24.38 -12.22 -7.92
C HIS A 881 25.05 -11.70 -9.21
N ASN A 882 25.78 -12.56 -9.90
CA ASN A 882 26.43 -12.32 -11.19
C ASN A 882 27.30 -11.05 -11.21
N PRO A 883 28.27 -10.92 -10.29
CA PRO A 883 29.12 -9.74 -10.22
C PRO A 883 29.88 -9.47 -11.52
N GLU A 884 30.14 -10.51 -12.33
CA GLU A 884 30.82 -10.43 -13.63
C GLU A 884 30.18 -9.48 -14.65
N TYR A 885 28.94 -9.00 -14.45
CA TYR A 885 28.36 -7.99 -15.34
C TYR A 885 29.20 -6.72 -15.45
N PHE A 886 30.00 -6.40 -14.42
CA PHE A 886 31.01 -5.34 -14.53
C PHE A 886 32.05 -5.62 -15.63
N LEU A 887 32.58 -6.85 -15.68
CA LEU A 887 33.58 -7.24 -16.69
C LEU A 887 32.98 -7.32 -18.09
N LEU A 888 31.76 -7.86 -18.19
CA LEU A 888 31.02 -7.95 -19.47
C LEU A 888 30.70 -6.57 -20.04
N GLU A 889 30.28 -5.63 -19.20
CA GLU A 889 29.97 -4.26 -19.64
C GLU A 889 31.24 -3.49 -20.04
N ALA A 890 32.32 -3.63 -19.26
CA ALA A 890 33.60 -3.00 -19.55
C ALA A 890 34.23 -3.49 -20.86
N THR A 891 34.15 -4.80 -21.13
CA THR A 891 34.65 -5.38 -22.38
C THR A 891 33.84 -4.95 -23.61
N HIS A 892 32.53 -4.71 -23.45
CA HIS A 892 31.70 -4.13 -24.51
C HIS A 892 32.08 -2.68 -24.87
N ARG A 893 32.64 -1.89 -23.93
CA ARG A 893 33.04 -0.49 -24.18
C ARG A 893 34.36 -0.35 -24.95
N GLY A 894 35.19 -1.40 -24.97
CA GLY A 894 36.49 -1.46 -25.66
C GLY A 894 37.56 -0.54 -25.05
N GLY A 895 38.75 -1.08 -24.75
CA GLY A 895 39.96 -0.25 -24.58
C GLY A 895 40.61 -0.16 -23.19
N GLU A 896 40.39 -1.11 -22.27
CA GLU A 896 41.13 -1.14 -21.00
C GLU A 896 42.01 -2.40 -20.85
N ASP A 897 43.10 -2.27 -20.10
CA ASP A 897 43.97 -3.39 -19.71
C ASP A 897 43.17 -4.41 -18.87
N LEU A 898 43.01 -5.63 -19.40
CA LEU A 898 42.24 -6.71 -18.77
C LEU A 898 42.67 -7.02 -17.33
N GLU A 899 43.96 -6.91 -17.01
CA GLU A 899 44.43 -7.21 -15.65
C GLU A 899 44.07 -6.06 -14.68
N LYS A 900 44.08 -4.82 -15.16
CA LYS A 900 43.59 -3.67 -14.39
C LYS A 900 42.08 -3.78 -14.12
N LEU A 901 41.29 -4.12 -15.14
CA LEU A 901 39.84 -4.36 -15.01
C LEU A 901 39.53 -5.44 -13.98
N ARG A 902 40.29 -6.55 -14.02
CA ARG A 902 40.18 -7.62 -13.02
C ARG A 902 40.56 -7.11 -11.63
N GLY A 903 41.63 -6.32 -11.50
CA GLY A 903 42.00 -5.65 -10.24
C GLY A 903 40.84 -4.84 -9.65
N ASP A 904 40.24 -3.97 -10.45
CA ASP A 904 39.10 -3.13 -10.03
C ASP A 904 37.87 -3.98 -9.66
N PHE A 905 37.61 -5.05 -10.41
CA PHE A 905 36.54 -6.00 -10.10
C PHE A 905 36.71 -6.66 -8.73
N TYR A 906 37.88 -7.20 -8.42
CA TYR A 906 38.10 -7.84 -7.11
C TYR A 906 38.18 -6.84 -5.96
N ALA A 907 38.61 -5.59 -6.20
CA ALA A 907 38.53 -4.52 -5.20
C ALA A 907 37.06 -4.12 -4.89
N ARG A 908 36.16 -4.17 -5.88
CA ARG A 908 34.71 -4.02 -5.65
C ARG A 908 34.15 -5.18 -4.84
N LEU A 909 34.53 -6.42 -5.17
CA LEU A 909 34.13 -7.60 -4.38
C LEU A 909 34.64 -7.53 -2.93
N GLU A 910 35.89 -7.13 -2.71
CA GLU A 910 36.44 -6.96 -1.36
C GLU A 910 35.60 -5.99 -0.54
N ARG A 911 35.20 -4.83 -1.09
CA ARG A 911 34.34 -3.88 -0.38
C ARG A 911 32.95 -4.44 -0.07
N ALA A 912 32.36 -5.19 -0.99
CA ALA A 912 31.11 -5.89 -0.75
C ALA A 912 31.25 -6.96 0.35
N PHE A 913 32.37 -7.68 0.39
CA PHE A 913 32.67 -8.67 1.42
C PHE A 913 32.94 -8.03 2.79
N ILE A 914 33.61 -6.86 2.85
CA ILE A 914 33.75 -6.09 4.09
C ILE A 914 32.37 -5.77 4.66
N TYR A 915 31.44 -5.32 3.80
CA TYR A 915 30.06 -5.10 4.21
C TYR A 915 29.43 -6.38 4.77
N PHE A 916 29.55 -7.54 4.11
CA PHE A 916 29.00 -8.79 4.65
C PHE A 916 29.61 -9.22 5.98
N GLU A 917 30.92 -9.08 6.16
CA GLU A 917 31.57 -9.36 7.45
C GLU A 917 31.00 -8.45 8.57
N THR A 918 30.69 -7.19 8.25
CA THR A 918 30.01 -6.31 9.23
C THR A 918 28.60 -6.79 9.59
N GLN A 919 27.85 -7.33 8.62
CA GLN A 919 26.49 -7.83 8.86
C GLN A 919 26.48 -9.16 9.62
N ILE A 920 27.52 -9.98 9.45
CA ILE A 920 27.74 -11.19 10.24
C ILE A 920 28.00 -10.84 11.69
N LYS A 921 28.87 -9.85 11.94
CA LYS A 921 29.10 -9.32 13.29
C LYS A 921 27.83 -8.76 13.93
N ALA A 922 26.94 -8.20 13.11
CA ALA A 922 25.63 -7.70 13.54
C ALA A 922 24.56 -8.81 13.72
N GLY A 923 24.89 -10.08 13.43
CA GLY A 923 23.96 -11.21 13.54
C GLY A 923 22.86 -11.26 12.47
N ARG A 924 22.95 -10.44 11.41
CA ARG A 924 21.94 -10.38 10.33
C ARG A 924 22.21 -11.39 9.21
N LEU A 925 23.42 -11.92 9.14
CA LEU A 925 23.91 -12.86 8.13
C LEU A 925 24.80 -13.91 8.81
N GLN A 926 24.80 -15.17 8.37
CA GLN A 926 25.78 -16.15 8.89
C GLN A 926 26.98 -16.36 7.97
N PHE A 927 26.73 -16.54 6.67
CA PHE A 927 27.75 -16.78 5.67
C PHE A 927 27.44 -16.02 4.39
N TYR A 928 28.45 -15.85 3.54
CA TYR A 928 28.25 -15.25 2.23
C TYR A 928 28.95 -16.03 1.12
N GLY A 929 28.66 -15.63 -0.11
CA GLY A 929 29.18 -16.28 -1.30
C GLY A 929 28.99 -15.46 -2.56
N VAL A 930 29.23 -16.09 -3.69
CA VAL A 930 29.01 -15.51 -5.03
C VAL A 930 28.24 -16.50 -5.89
N SER A 931 27.26 -16.00 -6.64
CA SER A 931 26.71 -16.70 -7.79
C SER A 931 27.36 -16.13 -9.04
N SER A 932 28.13 -16.93 -9.77
CA SER A 932 28.82 -16.47 -10.99
C SER A 932 28.66 -17.47 -12.13
N ASN A 933 28.32 -16.94 -13.29
CA ASN A 933 28.16 -17.70 -14.53
C ASN A 933 29.50 -17.96 -15.23
N THR A 934 30.50 -17.11 -15.00
CA THR A 934 31.79 -17.15 -15.69
C THR A 934 32.93 -17.68 -14.82
N VAL A 935 32.65 -18.12 -13.59
CA VAL A 935 33.65 -18.75 -12.71
C VAL A 935 34.18 -20.07 -13.27
N THR A 936 33.45 -20.67 -14.23
CA THR A 936 33.82 -21.91 -14.92
C THR A 936 34.40 -21.67 -16.31
N SER A 937 34.48 -20.41 -16.77
CA SER A 937 35.06 -20.03 -18.06
C SER A 937 36.58 -20.24 -18.10
N ALA A 938 37.16 -20.40 -19.28
CA ALA A 938 38.61 -20.48 -19.45
C ALA A 938 39.29 -19.17 -18.98
N ALA A 939 40.53 -19.27 -18.48
CA ALA A 939 41.21 -18.13 -17.84
C ALA A 939 41.52 -16.95 -18.79
N ASP A 940 41.50 -17.20 -20.10
CA ASP A 940 41.65 -16.24 -21.20
C ASP A 940 40.35 -15.55 -21.59
N ASP A 941 39.18 -16.03 -21.13
CA ASP A 941 37.91 -15.34 -21.30
C ASP A 941 37.95 -13.97 -20.58
N PRO A 942 37.70 -12.85 -21.29
CA PRO A 942 37.71 -11.52 -20.71
C PRO A 942 36.78 -11.34 -19.50
N ALA A 943 35.67 -12.10 -19.44
CA ALA A 943 34.70 -12.07 -18.36
C ALA A 943 34.91 -13.17 -17.31
N ALA A 944 35.93 -14.03 -17.44
CA ALA A 944 36.21 -15.08 -16.47
C ALA A 944 36.49 -14.53 -15.07
N THR A 945 35.80 -15.12 -14.09
CA THR A 945 36.08 -14.90 -12.67
C THR A 945 36.82 -16.12 -12.09
N SER A 946 37.50 -15.94 -10.96
CA SER A 946 38.35 -16.95 -10.33
C SER A 946 37.97 -17.09 -8.86
N LEU A 947 37.61 -18.31 -8.46
CA LEU A 947 37.28 -18.64 -7.08
C LEU A 947 38.45 -18.32 -6.13
N GLY A 948 39.69 -18.63 -6.50
CA GLY A 948 40.87 -18.29 -5.69
C GLY A 948 41.03 -16.80 -5.41
N ARG A 949 40.82 -15.94 -6.42
CA ARG A 949 40.86 -14.47 -6.22
C ARG A 949 39.67 -13.97 -5.38
N MET A 950 38.52 -14.63 -5.45
CA MET A 950 37.39 -14.33 -4.54
C MET A 950 37.73 -14.68 -3.09
N VAL A 951 38.43 -15.80 -2.85
CA VAL A 951 38.89 -16.19 -1.50
C VAL A 951 39.94 -15.19 -0.98
N GLU A 952 40.91 -14.79 -1.80
CA GLU A 952 41.89 -13.74 -1.43
C GLU A 952 41.20 -12.43 -1.04
N ALA A 953 40.19 -11.99 -1.80
CA ALA A 953 39.39 -10.81 -1.48
C ALA A 953 38.58 -10.99 -0.18
N ALA A 954 38.06 -12.19 0.09
CA ALA A 954 37.35 -12.50 1.33
C ALA A 954 38.28 -12.48 2.55
N GLU A 955 39.50 -13.01 2.43
CA GLU A 955 40.51 -12.94 3.48
C GLU A 955 40.94 -11.50 3.76
N ALA A 956 41.12 -10.67 2.72
CA ALA A 956 41.40 -9.25 2.87
C ALA A 956 40.25 -8.51 3.57
N ALA A 957 39.01 -8.79 3.17
CA ALA A 957 37.82 -8.24 3.80
C ALA A 957 37.70 -8.62 5.29
N ALA A 958 37.96 -9.88 5.64
CA ALA A 958 37.93 -10.35 7.03
C ALA A 958 38.98 -9.63 7.89
N ARG A 959 40.20 -9.45 7.38
CA ARG A 959 41.25 -8.66 8.04
C ARG A 959 40.81 -7.21 8.28
N SER A 960 40.22 -6.57 7.26
CA SER A 960 39.71 -5.20 7.34
C SER A 960 38.54 -5.05 8.32
N ALA A 961 37.69 -6.07 8.45
CA ALA A 961 36.56 -6.09 9.40
C ALA A 961 36.95 -6.53 10.82
N GLY A 962 38.21 -6.95 11.05
CA GLY A 962 38.69 -7.45 12.33
C GLY A 962 38.16 -8.84 12.70
N ALA A 963 37.79 -9.65 11.71
CA ALA A 963 37.35 -11.04 11.89
C ALA A 963 38.56 -12.00 11.85
N PRO A 964 38.60 -13.05 12.68
CA PRO A 964 39.72 -13.98 12.74
C PRO A 964 39.81 -14.89 11.49
N ASN A 965 38.67 -15.17 10.84
CA ASN A 965 38.55 -15.94 9.62
C ASN A 965 37.47 -15.31 8.74
N HIS A 966 37.57 -15.46 7.42
CA HIS A 966 36.52 -15.03 6.49
C HIS A 966 35.30 -15.97 6.56
N HIS A 967 34.11 -15.45 6.22
CA HIS A 967 32.85 -16.21 6.17
C HIS A 967 32.35 -16.51 4.75
N PHE A 968 33.17 -16.28 3.73
CA PHE A 968 32.92 -16.78 2.38
C PHE A 968 32.90 -18.32 2.39
N ARG A 969 31.74 -18.94 2.16
CA ARG A 969 31.55 -20.40 2.28
C ARG A 969 30.80 -21.05 1.12
N VAL A 970 30.22 -20.27 0.21
CA VAL A 970 29.35 -20.79 -0.84
C VAL A 970 29.70 -20.19 -2.20
N LEU A 971 29.82 -21.05 -3.21
CA LEU A 971 29.85 -20.67 -4.61
C LEU A 971 28.63 -21.27 -5.30
N GLN A 972 27.90 -20.45 -6.04
CA GLN A 972 26.89 -20.92 -6.97
C GLN A 972 27.39 -20.75 -8.42
N CYS A 973 27.29 -21.80 -9.23
CA CYS A 973 27.73 -21.78 -10.62
C CYS A 973 26.88 -22.70 -11.51
N PRO A 974 26.81 -22.43 -12.83
CA PRO A 974 26.14 -23.32 -13.77
C PRO A 974 26.91 -24.62 -13.92
N MET A 975 26.17 -25.72 -13.91
CA MET A 975 26.72 -27.02 -14.28
C MET A 975 25.60 -27.97 -14.73
N ASN A 976 25.82 -28.63 -15.85
CA ASN A 976 24.96 -29.69 -16.39
C ASN A 976 25.81 -30.59 -17.30
N LEU A 977 25.16 -31.50 -18.04
CA LEU A 977 25.85 -32.46 -18.91
C LEU A 977 26.79 -31.80 -19.95
N PHE A 978 26.39 -30.64 -20.49
CA PHE A 978 27.15 -29.94 -21.53
C PHE A 978 27.99 -28.77 -20.96
N GLU A 979 27.63 -28.25 -19.78
CA GLU A 979 28.37 -27.20 -19.08
C GLU A 979 29.22 -27.80 -17.94
N ALA A 980 30.18 -28.66 -18.29
CA ALA A 980 31.03 -29.37 -17.32
C ALA A 980 32.24 -28.55 -16.81
N GLY A 981 32.28 -27.25 -17.08
CA GLY A 981 33.46 -26.39 -16.85
C GLY A 981 33.97 -26.40 -15.41
N ALA A 982 33.07 -26.44 -14.41
CA ALA A 982 33.46 -26.50 -13.00
C ALA A 982 34.35 -27.70 -12.64
N ALA A 983 34.19 -28.83 -13.35
CA ALA A 983 34.92 -30.08 -13.12
C ALA A 983 36.09 -30.31 -14.10
N ARG A 984 36.21 -29.49 -15.15
CA ARG A 984 37.08 -29.78 -16.30
C ARG A 984 38.00 -28.62 -16.69
N THR A 985 37.56 -27.39 -16.50
CA THR A 985 38.33 -26.20 -16.87
C THR A 985 39.21 -25.79 -15.70
N ALA A 986 40.53 -25.94 -15.86
CA ALA A 986 41.49 -25.39 -14.93
C ALA A 986 41.63 -23.88 -15.16
N ASN A 987 41.19 -23.07 -14.20
CA ASN A 987 41.19 -21.60 -14.32
C ASN A 987 41.43 -20.87 -12.99
N THR A 988 41.56 -21.62 -11.88
CA THR A 988 41.61 -21.06 -10.54
C THR A 988 42.75 -21.64 -9.71
N GLY A 989 42.93 -21.12 -8.50
CA GLY A 989 44.08 -21.37 -7.65
C GLY A 989 45.30 -20.49 -7.98
N PRO A 990 46.36 -20.51 -7.15
CA PRO A 990 47.53 -19.63 -7.29
C PRO A 990 48.27 -19.80 -8.62
N SER A 991 48.26 -21.02 -9.17
CA SER A 991 48.92 -21.37 -10.43
C SER A 991 47.94 -21.51 -11.61
N LYS A 992 46.65 -21.25 -11.41
CA LYS A 992 45.56 -21.39 -12.41
C LYS A 992 45.44 -22.80 -13.02
N ASP A 993 45.93 -23.82 -12.32
CA ASP A 993 46.00 -25.21 -12.75
C ASP A 993 44.94 -26.11 -12.11
N GLN A 994 44.04 -25.52 -11.31
CA GLN A 994 42.98 -26.24 -10.60
C GLN A 994 41.61 -25.93 -11.19
N THR A 995 40.74 -26.93 -11.19
CA THR A 995 39.31 -26.74 -11.50
C THR A 995 38.59 -26.12 -10.30
N VAL A 996 37.42 -25.52 -10.55
CA VAL A 996 36.58 -24.91 -9.51
C VAL A 996 36.21 -25.93 -8.42
N LEU A 997 35.82 -27.16 -8.79
CA LEU A 997 35.45 -28.19 -7.83
C LEU A 997 36.63 -28.69 -6.99
N GLU A 998 37.83 -28.80 -7.59
CA GLU A 998 39.04 -29.19 -6.85
C GLU A 998 39.43 -28.13 -5.83
N TYR A 999 39.46 -26.86 -6.25
CA TYR A 999 39.81 -25.74 -5.37
C TYR A 999 38.78 -25.55 -4.26
N ALA A 1000 37.48 -25.62 -4.58
CA ALA A 1000 36.40 -25.53 -3.60
C ALA A 1000 36.49 -26.65 -2.56
N ARG A 1001 36.79 -27.89 -2.97
CA ARG A 1001 36.95 -29.02 -2.05
C ARG A 1001 38.16 -28.85 -1.12
N GLN A 1002 39.28 -28.37 -1.63
CA GLN A 1002 40.49 -28.11 -0.83
C GLN A 1002 40.29 -27.00 0.21
N ASN A 1003 39.50 -25.97 -0.14
CA ASN A 1003 39.21 -24.83 0.73
C ASN A 1003 37.88 -24.95 1.48
N HIS A 1004 37.24 -26.13 1.43
CA HIS A 1004 35.96 -26.43 2.09
C HIS A 1004 34.83 -25.43 1.76
N ILE A 1005 34.74 -24.98 0.51
CA ILE A 1005 33.67 -24.12 -0.01
C ILE A 1005 32.57 -25.00 -0.60
N ALA A 1006 31.32 -24.76 -0.21
CA ALA A 1006 30.18 -25.48 -0.77
C ALA A 1006 29.89 -24.99 -2.20
N VAL A 1007 29.65 -25.93 -3.12
CA VAL A 1007 29.29 -25.63 -4.51
C VAL A 1007 27.82 -25.95 -4.73
N LEU A 1008 27.03 -24.91 -5.01
CA LEU A 1008 25.62 -25.00 -5.38
C LEU A 1008 25.50 -24.93 -6.90
N VAL A 1009 25.04 -26.00 -7.52
CA VAL A 1009 24.86 -26.05 -8.97
C VAL A 1009 23.51 -25.44 -9.34
N ASN A 1010 23.52 -24.41 -10.19
CA ASN A 1010 22.31 -23.89 -10.82
C ASN A 1010 22.21 -24.34 -12.29
N ARG A 1011 21.03 -24.15 -12.90
CA ARG A 1011 20.71 -24.60 -14.28
C ARG A 1011 21.02 -26.08 -14.57
N PRO A 1012 20.66 -27.02 -13.68
CA PRO A 1012 21.01 -28.44 -13.87
C PRO A 1012 20.36 -29.09 -15.09
N LEU A 1013 19.21 -28.56 -15.55
CA LEU A 1013 18.40 -29.14 -16.63
C LEU A 1013 18.25 -28.22 -17.84
N ASN A 1014 18.94 -27.07 -17.86
CA ASN A 1014 18.88 -26.11 -18.97
C ASN A 1014 20.31 -25.86 -19.47
N ALA A 1015 20.72 -26.61 -20.49
CA ALA A 1015 22.07 -26.57 -21.04
C ALA A 1015 22.22 -25.52 -22.14
N MET A 1016 23.20 -24.64 -22.02
CA MET A 1016 23.56 -23.67 -23.06
C MET A 1016 24.55 -24.31 -24.04
N VAL A 1017 24.05 -24.96 -25.10
CA VAL A 1017 24.88 -25.72 -26.06
C VAL A 1017 25.52 -24.84 -27.15
N ALA A 1018 24.96 -23.67 -27.42
CA ALA A 1018 25.52 -22.65 -28.30
C ALA A 1018 25.00 -21.26 -27.89
N PRO A 1019 25.59 -20.14 -28.36
CA PRO A 1019 25.04 -18.81 -28.12
C PRO A 1019 23.56 -18.75 -28.51
N ASN A 1020 22.71 -18.32 -27.58
CA ASN A 1020 21.24 -18.27 -27.71
C ASN A 1020 20.53 -19.62 -27.97
N THR A 1021 21.20 -20.76 -27.82
CA THR A 1021 20.60 -22.09 -27.99
C THR A 1021 20.61 -22.84 -26.67
N MET A 1022 19.42 -23.06 -26.09
CA MET A 1022 19.23 -23.79 -24.84
C MET A 1022 18.58 -25.14 -25.12
N LEU A 1023 19.16 -26.20 -24.56
CA LEU A 1023 18.63 -27.56 -24.59
C LEU A 1023 18.13 -27.94 -23.20
N ARG A 1024 16.86 -28.32 -23.11
CA ARG A 1024 16.27 -28.87 -21.87
C ARG A 1024 16.62 -30.34 -21.72
N LEU A 1025 17.22 -30.69 -20.59
CA LEU A 1025 17.61 -32.06 -20.27
C LEU A 1025 16.54 -32.76 -19.42
N ALA A 1026 15.31 -32.80 -19.90
CA ALA A 1026 14.17 -33.43 -19.24
C ALA A 1026 13.23 -34.06 -20.27
N ASP A 1027 12.45 -35.06 -19.85
CA ASP A 1027 11.45 -35.67 -20.71
C ASP A 1027 10.31 -34.67 -20.95
N LEU A 1028 9.83 -34.58 -22.19
CA LEU A 1028 8.77 -33.66 -22.59
C LEU A 1028 7.52 -34.45 -22.96
N PRO A 1029 6.45 -34.43 -22.15
CA PRO A 1029 5.22 -35.13 -22.50
C PRO A 1029 4.54 -34.51 -23.73
N LEU A 1030 4.02 -35.36 -24.62
CA LEU A 1030 3.20 -34.95 -25.77
C LEU A 1030 1.72 -35.06 -25.35
N GLU A 1031 1.14 -33.97 -24.87
CA GLU A 1031 -0.24 -33.97 -24.33
C GLU A 1031 -1.32 -33.77 -25.40
N ASP A 1032 -0.97 -33.13 -26.53
CA ASP A 1032 -1.95 -32.72 -27.56
C ASP A 1032 -2.07 -33.68 -28.76
N PRO A 1033 -3.30 -33.86 -29.32
CA PRO A 1033 -3.53 -34.61 -30.55
C PRO A 1033 -2.81 -33.97 -31.76
N PRO A 1034 -2.49 -34.73 -32.82
CA PRO A 1034 -1.84 -34.19 -34.01
C PRO A 1034 -2.70 -33.10 -34.67
N ILE A 1035 -2.10 -31.92 -34.90
CA ILE A 1035 -2.73 -30.79 -35.60
C ILE A 1035 -2.12 -30.71 -37.01
N ASP A 1036 -2.97 -30.60 -38.02
CA ASP A 1036 -2.54 -30.32 -39.40
C ASP A 1036 -2.19 -28.83 -39.51
N ILE A 1037 -0.89 -28.54 -39.43
CA ILE A 1037 -0.34 -27.18 -39.46
C ILE A 1037 -0.62 -26.51 -40.81
N ASP A 1038 -0.56 -27.26 -41.93
CA ASP A 1038 -0.71 -26.67 -43.26
C ASP A 1038 -2.19 -26.28 -43.51
N ARG A 1039 -3.14 -27.08 -43.02
CA ARG A 1039 -4.56 -26.73 -42.99
C ARG A 1039 -4.83 -25.52 -42.08
N SER A 1040 -4.20 -25.47 -40.92
CA SER A 1040 -4.39 -24.37 -39.96
C SER A 1040 -3.79 -23.05 -40.50
N LEU A 1041 -2.60 -23.11 -41.12
CA LEU A 1041 -1.98 -21.97 -41.84
C LEU A 1041 -2.89 -21.43 -42.93
N SER A 1042 -3.51 -22.33 -43.71
CA SER A 1042 -4.44 -21.94 -44.78
C SER A 1042 -5.68 -21.22 -44.22
N SER A 1043 -6.20 -21.71 -43.09
CA SER A 1043 -7.40 -21.15 -42.44
C SER A 1043 -7.12 -19.77 -41.83
N VAL A 1044 -5.99 -19.63 -41.13
CA VAL A 1044 -5.52 -18.33 -40.60
C VAL A 1044 -5.25 -17.35 -41.74
N SER A 1045 -4.61 -17.78 -42.83
CA SER A 1045 -4.31 -16.92 -44.00
C SER A 1045 -5.59 -16.38 -44.67
N ALA A 1046 -6.61 -17.22 -44.82
CA ALA A 1046 -7.91 -16.81 -45.37
C ALA A 1046 -8.57 -15.71 -44.51
N LEU A 1047 -8.52 -15.86 -43.18
CA LEU A 1047 -9.05 -14.86 -42.24
C LEU A 1047 -8.21 -13.56 -42.25
N GLU A 1048 -6.88 -13.64 -42.35
CA GLU A 1048 -6.03 -12.45 -42.48
C GLU A 1048 -6.30 -11.66 -43.78
N GLN A 1049 -6.60 -12.36 -44.88
CA GLN A 1049 -6.98 -11.74 -46.14
C GLN A 1049 -8.40 -11.12 -46.07
N GLU A 1050 -9.32 -11.77 -45.35
CA GLU A 1050 -10.63 -11.19 -45.02
C GLU A 1050 -10.46 -9.88 -44.25
N TYR A 1051 -9.64 -9.85 -43.18
CA TYR A 1051 -9.36 -8.64 -42.43
C TYR A 1051 -8.75 -7.53 -43.32
N ARG A 1052 -7.75 -7.87 -44.14
CA ARG A 1052 -7.07 -6.91 -45.02
C ARG A 1052 -8.00 -6.25 -46.03
N SER A 1053 -9.00 -6.98 -46.52
CA SER A 1053 -9.94 -6.49 -47.53
C SER A 1053 -11.15 -5.77 -46.94
N SER A 1054 -11.60 -6.15 -45.74
CA SER A 1054 -12.86 -5.65 -45.15
C SER A 1054 -12.67 -4.67 -44.00
N LEU A 1055 -11.68 -4.90 -43.13
CA LEU A 1055 -11.53 -4.17 -41.86
C LEU A 1055 -10.36 -3.18 -41.90
N ALA A 1056 -9.21 -3.59 -42.45
CA ALA A 1056 -8.01 -2.74 -42.50
C ALA A 1056 -8.21 -1.36 -43.17
N PRO A 1057 -9.03 -1.19 -44.23
CA PRO A 1057 -9.28 0.14 -44.81
C PRO A 1057 -9.99 1.13 -43.88
N ALA A 1058 -10.67 0.64 -42.85
CA ALA A 1058 -11.41 1.45 -41.88
C ALA A 1058 -10.58 1.81 -40.62
N VAL A 1059 -9.33 1.32 -40.52
CA VAL A 1059 -8.45 1.55 -39.37
C VAL A 1059 -7.57 2.78 -39.63
N PRO A 1060 -7.54 3.79 -38.72
CA PRO A 1060 -6.69 4.96 -38.88
C PRO A 1060 -5.19 4.61 -38.87
N PRO A 1061 -4.34 5.26 -39.68
CA PRO A 1061 -2.90 5.03 -39.63
C PRO A 1061 -2.29 5.55 -38.32
N THR A 1062 -1.54 4.69 -37.63
CA THR A 1062 -0.82 5.03 -36.38
C THR A 1062 0.54 5.66 -36.71
N GLY A 1063 0.83 6.84 -36.16
CA GLY A 1063 1.96 7.72 -36.55
C GLY A 1063 3.40 7.22 -36.35
N SER A 1064 3.64 5.93 -36.06
CA SER A 1064 4.99 5.35 -35.99
C SER A 1064 5.06 3.81 -36.10
N GLY A 1065 4.06 3.14 -36.71
CA GLY A 1065 3.96 1.67 -36.75
C GLY A 1065 3.72 1.05 -38.14
N ALA A 1066 3.62 -0.29 -38.18
CA ALA A 1066 3.24 -1.05 -39.38
C ALA A 1066 1.87 -0.60 -39.91
N ALA A 1067 1.64 -0.70 -41.22
CA ALA A 1067 0.37 -0.27 -41.80
C ALA A 1067 -0.79 -1.12 -41.23
N PRO A 1068 -2.02 -0.59 -41.06
CA PRO A 1068 -3.12 -1.38 -40.51
C PRO A 1068 -3.43 -2.69 -41.25
N ALA A 1069 -3.11 -2.76 -42.55
CA ALA A 1069 -3.19 -3.95 -43.40
C ALA A 1069 -2.17 -5.06 -43.05
N GLU A 1070 -1.17 -4.74 -42.23
CA GLU A 1070 -0.06 -5.60 -41.81
C GLU A 1070 -0.19 -6.05 -40.33
N PHE A 1071 -1.22 -5.58 -39.61
CA PHE A 1071 -1.45 -5.93 -38.21
C PHE A 1071 -1.64 -7.44 -37.97
N PHE A 1072 -2.20 -8.15 -38.94
CA PHE A 1072 -2.35 -9.60 -38.92
C PHE A 1072 -1.70 -10.21 -40.17
N ASN A 1073 -0.50 -10.75 -39.97
CA ASN A 1073 0.32 -11.42 -40.98
C ASN A 1073 0.95 -12.71 -40.42
N TRP A 1074 0.36 -13.28 -39.38
CA TRP A 1074 0.90 -14.40 -38.63
C TRP A 1074 0.97 -15.66 -39.47
N SER A 1075 0.09 -15.89 -40.45
CA SER A 1075 0.23 -17.06 -41.32
C SER A 1075 1.56 -17.04 -42.08
N SER A 1076 1.92 -15.89 -42.66
CA SER A 1076 3.18 -15.72 -43.39
C SER A 1076 4.40 -15.69 -42.47
N GLU A 1077 4.31 -15.00 -41.33
CA GLU A 1077 5.41 -14.92 -40.36
C GLU A 1077 5.70 -16.28 -39.73
N LEU A 1078 4.67 -17.01 -39.30
CA LEU A 1078 4.82 -18.34 -38.72
C LEU A 1078 5.37 -19.34 -39.75
N GLN A 1079 4.95 -19.26 -41.01
CA GLN A 1079 5.50 -20.08 -42.08
C GLN A 1079 6.99 -19.77 -42.34
N ARG A 1080 7.38 -18.49 -42.29
CA ARG A 1080 8.77 -18.04 -42.46
C ARG A 1080 9.68 -18.50 -41.32
N ILE A 1081 9.19 -18.50 -40.08
CA ILE A 1081 9.97 -18.93 -38.91
C ILE A 1081 9.92 -20.44 -38.68
N ARG A 1082 8.93 -21.17 -39.22
CA ARG A 1082 8.78 -22.63 -39.08
C ARG A 1082 10.09 -23.42 -39.24
N PRO A 1083 10.89 -23.23 -40.32
CA PRO A 1083 12.15 -23.95 -40.47
C PRO A 1083 13.23 -23.54 -39.46
N GLN A 1084 13.10 -22.37 -38.84
CA GLN A 1084 14.05 -21.81 -37.87
C GLN A 1084 13.77 -22.28 -36.44
N ILE A 1085 12.58 -22.85 -36.16
CA ILE A 1085 12.23 -23.38 -34.84
C ILE A 1085 13.07 -24.62 -34.56
N GLN A 1086 13.97 -24.48 -33.59
CA GLN A 1086 14.96 -25.49 -33.21
C GLN A 1086 14.42 -26.49 -32.17
N GLY A 1087 13.42 -26.10 -31.37
CA GLY A 1087 12.87 -26.87 -30.27
C GLY A 1087 11.83 -26.08 -29.47
N LEU A 1088 11.25 -26.70 -28.44
CA LEU A 1088 10.19 -26.14 -27.60
C LEU A 1088 10.59 -24.83 -26.92
N GLU A 1089 11.81 -24.72 -26.41
CA GLU A 1089 12.28 -23.51 -25.70
C GLU A 1089 12.42 -22.32 -26.64
N HIS A 1090 12.93 -22.54 -27.85
CA HIS A 1090 13.00 -21.51 -28.89
C HIS A 1090 11.59 -21.06 -29.28
N TRP A 1091 10.64 -22.00 -29.38
CA TRP A 1091 9.24 -21.68 -29.62
C TRP A 1091 8.62 -20.84 -28.48
N GLU A 1092 8.80 -21.24 -27.21
CA GLU A 1092 8.27 -20.48 -26.07
C GLU A 1092 8.84 -19.06 -26.03
N GLN A 1093 10.12 -18.85 -26.39
CA GLN A 1093 10.70 -17.52 -26.48
C GLN A 1093 10.06 -16.67 -27.58
N ILE A 1094 9.87 -17.23 -28.78
CA ILE A 1094 9.18 -16.56 -29.88
C ILE A 1094 7.75 -16.21 -29.44
N GLU A 1095 7.04 -17.17 -28.84
CA GLU A 1095 5.67 -17.00 -28.40
C GLU A 1095 5.53 -15.88 -27.36
N HIS A 1096 6.37 -15.88 -26.32
CA HIS A 1096 6.26 -14.91 -25.22
C HIS A 1096 6.87 -13.54 -25.52
N ARG A 1097 7.90 -13.45 -26.37
CA ARG A 1097 8.59 -12.17 -26.65
C ARG A 1097 8.09 -11.47 -27.91
N MET A 1098 7.62 -12.22 -28.89
CA MET A 1098 7.19 -11.68 -30.18
C MET A 1098 5.68 -11.83 -30.35
N ILE A 1099 5.16 -13.06 -30.29
CA ILE A 1099 3.77 -13.34 -30.70
C ILE A 1099 2.76 -12.75 -29.72
N ALA A 1100 2.79 -13.17 -28.45
CA ALA A 1100 1.80 -12.76 -27.46
C ALA A 1100 1.78 -11.24 -27.21
N PRO A 1101 2.93 -10.53 -27.04
CA PRO A 1101 2.92 -9.08 -26.84
C PRO A 1101 2.36 -8.32 -28.05
N GLN A 1102 2.74 -8.72 -29.27
CA GLN A 1102 2.27 -8.06 -30.49
C GLN A 1102 0.77 -8.29 -30.72
N ILE A 1103 0.28 -9.52 -30.54
CA ILE A 1103 -1.15 -9.83 -30.63
C ILE A 1103 -1.92 -9.03 -29.58
N ASN A 1104 -1.50 -9.07 -28.31
CA ASN A 1104 -2.20 -8.35 -27.25
C ASN A 1104 -2.21 -6.84 -27.49
N HIS A 1105 -1.10 -6.27 -27.95
CA HIS A 1105 -1.01 -4.86 -28.29
C HIS A 1105 -1.96 -4.47 -29.42
N VAL A 1106 -1.97 -5.23 -30.52
CA VAL A 1106 -2.85 -4.97 -31.68
C VAL A 1106 -4.32 -5.16 -31.29
N LEU A 1107 -4.65 -6.19 -30.51
CA LEU A 1107 -6.02 -6.42 -30.03
C LEU A 1107 -6.51 -5.28 -29.14
N GLN A 1108 -5.67 -4.81 -28.19
CA GLN A 1108 -6.01 -3.67 -27.34
C GLN A 1108 -6.18 -2.38 -28.15
N LEU A 1109 -5.28 -2.14 -29.10
CA LEU A 1109 -5.33 -0.96 -29.96
C LEU A 1109 -6.62 -0.92 -30.79
N LEU A 1110 -6.99 -2.04 -31.42
CA LEU A 1110 -8.21 -2.14 -32.23
C LEU A 1110 -9.49 -2.13 -31.37
N SER A 1111 -9.47 -2.68 -30.15
CA SER A 1111 -10.63 -2.64 -29.24
C SER A 1111 -10.96 -1.23 -28.72
N HIS A 1112 -9.99 -0.31 -28.72
CA HIS A 1112 -10.19 1.07 -28.26
C HIS A 1112 -10.44 2.09 -29.37
N GLN A 1113 -10.12 1.77 -30.63
CA GLN A 1113 -10.18 2.72 -31.75
C GLN A 1113 -11.36 2.51 -32.71
N LEU A 1114 -11.95 1.31 -32.74
CA LEU A 1114 -13.07 1.01 -33.62
C LEU A 1114 -14.41 1.33 -32.95
N SER A 1115 -15.34 1.94 -33.68
CA SER A 1115 -16.70 2.26 -33.21
C SER A 1115 -17.74 2.01 -34.31
N GLY A 1116 -19.00 1.78 -33.92
CA GLY A 1116 -20.12 1.51 -34.84
C GLY A 1116 -20.04 0.14 -35.53
N ASP A 1117 -20.58 0.02 -36.75
CA ASP A 1117 -20.70 -1.25 -37.50
C ASP A 1117 -19.36 -1.96 -37.76
N VAL A 1118 -18.26 -1.20 -37.85
CA VAL A 1118 -16.90 -1.73 -38.04
C VAL A 1118 -16.42 -2.48 -36.79
N ALA A 1119 -16.82 -2.05 -35.59
CA ALA A 1119 -16.49 -2.72 -34.33
C ALA A 1119 -17.19 -4.09 -34.21
N GLU A 1120 -18.45 -4.20 -34.67
CA GLU A 1120 -19.15 -5.49 -34.72
C GLU A 1120 -18.54 -6.46 -35.75
N GLN A 1121 -18.16 -5.96 -36.93
CA GLN A 1121 -17.48 -6.77 -37.94
C GLN A 1121 -16.11 -7.25 -37.45
N TRP A 1122 -15.39 -6.39 -36.73
CA TRP A 1122 -14.14 -6.72 -36.05
C TRP A 1122 -14.33 -7.84 -35.02
N GLU A 1123 -15.33 -7.73 -34.13
CA GLU A 1123 -15.53 -8.74 -33.08
C GLU A 1123 -15.95 -10.11 -33.67
N ARG A 1124 -16.82 -10.12 -34.69
CA ARG A 1124 -17.18 -11.36 -35.42
C ARG A 1124 -16.00 -11.99 -36.15
N TRP A 1125 -15.09 -11.18 -36.66
CA TRP A 1125 -13.86 -11.67 -37.27
C TRP A 1125 -12.91 -12.23 -36.21
N ARG A 1126 -12.70 -11.50 -35.11
CA ARG A 1126 -11.83 -11.90 -33.98
C ARG A 1126 -12.25 -13.23 -33.35
N GLN A 1127 -13.56 -13.45 -33.16
CA GLN A 1127 -14.09 -14.70 -32.63
C GLN A 1127 -13.78 -15.93 -33.51
N ARG A 1128 -13.57 -15.73 -34.82
CA ARG A 1128 -13.12 -16.79 -35.74
C ARG A 1128 -11.60 -16.89 -35.79
N TYR A 1129 -10.90 -15.75 -35.80
CA TYR A 1129 -9.46 -15.69 -35.95
C TYR A 1129 -8.67 -16.21 -34.74
N ILE A 1130 -9.04 -15.81 -33.52
CA ILE A 1130 -8.28 -16.17 -32.32
C ILE A 1130 -8.26 -17.69 -32.07
N PRO A 1131 -9.38 -18.44 -32.15
CA PRO A 1131 -9.34 -19.89 -31.98
C PRO A 1131 -8.49 -20.62 -33.03
N GLU A 1132 -8.54 -20.18 -34.29
CA GLU A 1132 -7.74 -20.74 -35.37
C GLU A 1132 -6.24 -20.44 -35.18
N LEU A 1133 -5.90 -19.21 -34.78
CA LEU A 1133 -4.52 -18.84 -34.46
C LEU A 1133 -4.00 -19.62 -33.25
N LEU A 1134 -4.78 -19.76 -32.17
CA LEU A 1134 -4.38 -20.56 -31.00
C LEU A 1134 -4.19 -22.04 -31.36
N THR A 1135 -5.02 -22.58 -32.25
CA THR A 1135 -4.86 -23.95 -32.77
C THR A 1135 -3.58 -24.08 -33.58
N LEU A 1136 -3.28 -23.10 -34.43
CA LEU A 1136 -2.03 -23.04 -35.17
C LEU A 1136 -0.82 -22.99 -34.24
N LEU A 1137 -0.82 -22.10 -33.23
CA LEU A 1137 0.25 -21.97 -32.23
C LEU A 1137 0.46 -23.28 -31.44
N ARG A 1138 -0.61 -24.00 -31.08
CA ARG A 1138 -0.52 -25.34 -30.48
C ARG A 1138 0.15 -26.35 -31.42
N GLY A 1139 -0.18 -26.32 -32.70
CA GLY A 1139 0.45 -27.19 -33.71
C GLY A 1139 1.97 -26.96 -33.79
N PHE A 1140 2.39 -25.69 -33.82
CA PHE A 1140 3.81 -25.32 -33.77
C PHE A 1140 4.49 -25.73 -32.48
N ARG A 1141 3.86 -25.49 -31.32
CA ARG A 1141 4.37 -25.94 -30.02
C ARG A 1141 4.59 -27.44 -29.98
N ARG A 1142 3.66 -28.21 -30.56
CA ARG A 1142 3.77 -29.67 -30.66
C ARG A 1142 4.90 -30.10 -31.60
N GLU A 1143 5.04 -29.48 -32.78
CA GLU A 1143 6.17 -29.74 -33.69
C GLU A 1143 7.51 -29.43 -33.02
N ALA A 1144 7.59 -28.32 -32.28
CA ALA A 1144 8.75 -27.93 -31.50
C ALA A 1144 9.05 -28.94 -30.36
N THR A 1145 8.01 -29.42 -29.67
CA THR A 1145 8.11 -30.46 -28.64
C THR A 1145 8.66 -31.77 -29.22
N LEU A 1146 8.20 -32.19 -30.41
CA LEU A 1146 8.75 -33.36 -31.10
C LEU A 1146 10.24 -33.20 -31.44
N LYS A 1147 10.68 -32.01 -31.88
CA LYS A 1147 12.10 -31.73 -32.15
C LYS A 1147 12.95 -31.83 -30.88
N SER A 1148 12.51 -31.23 -29.78
CA SER A 1148 13.18 -31.34 -28.47
C SER A 1148 13.14 -32.77 -27.93
N HIS A 1149 12.04 -33.51 -28.12
CA HIS A 1149 11.93 -34.93 -27.74
C HIS A 1149 12.93 -35.80 -28.51
N ALA A 1150 13.12 -35.57 -29.81
CA ALA A 1150 14.11 -36.30 -30.61
C ALA A 1150 15.56 -35.99 -30.20
N GLN A 1151 15.82 -34.81 -29.64
CA GLN A 1151 17.14 -34.45 -29.09
C GLN A 1151 17.38 -35.08 -27.73
N THR A 1152 16.41 -35.02 -26.81
CA THR A 1152 16.51 -35.61 -25.46
C THR A 1152 16.64 -37.14 -25.52
N GLU A 1153 15.93 -37.80 -26.43
CA GLU A 1153 16.09 -39.23 -26.75
C GLU A 1153 17.52 -39.58 -27.22
N ARG A 1154 18.12 -38.75 -28.07
CA ARG A 1154 19.51 -38.95 -28.53
C ARG A 1154 20.49 -38.84 -27.37
N VAL A 1155 20.29 -37.86 -26.48
CA VAL A 1155 21.12 -37.69 -25.27
C VAL A 1155 20.98 -38.90 -24.36
N SER A 1156 19.75 -39.36 -24.07
CA SER A 1156 19.53 -40.54 -23.22
C SER A 1156 20.23 -41.77 -23.80
N ARG A 1157 20.05 -42.07 -25.10
CA ARG A 1157 20.69 -43.23 -25.74
C ARG A 1157 22.22 -43.18 -25.71
N ALA A 1158 22.81 -41.98 -25.75
CA ALA A 1158 24.26 -41.82 -25.68
C ALA A 1158 24.81 -42.12 -24.27
N ILE A 1159 24.11 -41.70 -23.22
CA ILE A 1159 24.58 -41.87 -21.83
C ILE A 1159 24.14 -43.20 -21.19
N ASP A 1160 23.04 -43.82 -21.63
CA ASP A 1160 22.50 -45.05 -21.05
C ASP A 1160 23.51 -46.21 -20.92
N PRO A 1161 24.43 -46.45 -21.89
CA PRO A 1161 25.46 -47.47 -21.76
C PRO A 1161 26.42 -47.23 -20.58
N LEU A 1162 26.61 -45.98 -20.18
CA LEU A 1162 27.50 -45.54 -19.10
C LEU A 1162 26.81 -45.55 -17.73
N LEU A 1163 25.48 -45.74 -17.69
CA LEU A 1163 24.70 -45.78 -16.46
C LEU A 1163 24.39 -47.22 -16.01
N PRO A 1164 24.24 -47.47 -14.69
CA PRO A 1164 23.75 -48.73 -14.14
C PRO A 1164 22.40 -49.15 -14.71
N VAL A 1165 22.24 -50.45 -15.00
CA VAL A 1165 21.05 -51.02 -15.66
C VAL A 1165 19.75 -50.67 -14.91
N SER A 1166 19.78 -50.63 -13.58
CA SER A 1166 18.62 -50.33 -12.73
C SER A 1166 18.02 -48.93 -12.94
N HIS A 1167 18.78 -47.98 -13.50
CA HIS A 1167 18.35 -46.58 -13.67
C HIS A 1167 18.35 -46.13 -15.14
N ARG A 1168 18.59 -47.02 -16.11
CA ARG A 1168 18.53 -46.67 -17.55
C ARG A 1168 17.14 -46.28 -18.02
N ALA A 1169 16.10 -46.79 -17.37
CA ALA A 1169 14.70 -46.47 -17.69
C ALA A 1169 14.18 -45.20 -16.96
N ALA A 1170 15.03 -44.55 -16.14
CA ALA A 1170 14.66 -43.31 -15.47
C ALA A 1170 14.48 -42.15 -16.48
N SER A 1171 13.77 -41.10 -16.06
CA SER A 1171 13.63 -39.91 -16.88
C SER A 1171 14.97 -39.21 -17.10
N LEU A 1172 15.11 -38.46 -18.20
CA LEU A 1172 16.35 -37.73 -18.46
C LEU A 1172 16.66 -36.73 -17.32
N SER A 1173 15.63 -36.07 -16.77
CA SER A 1173 15.79 -35.15 -15.63
C SER A 1173 16.38 -35.85 -14.41
N GLN A 1174 15.88 -37.04 -14.05
CA GLN A 1174 16.43 -37.82 -12.93
C GLN A 1174 17.88 -38.22 -13.19
N LYS A 1175 18.22 -38.68 -14.40
CA LYS A 1175 19.61 -39.04 -14.77
C LYS A 1175 20.55 -37.83 -14.61
N MET A 1176 20.13 -36.64 -15.05
CA MET A 1176 20.94 -35.43 -14.95
C MET A 1176 21.12 -34.94 -13.51
N LEU A 1177 20.04 -34.91 -12.72
CA LEU A 1177 20.13 -34.54 -11.30
C LEU A 1177 21.02 -35.52 -10.55
N TRP A 1178 20.92 -36.81 -10.83
CA TRP A 1178 21.75 -37.85 -10.23
C TRP A 1178 23.23 -37.74 -10.62
N LEU A 1179 23.53 -37.47 -11.90
CA LEU A 1179 24.89 -37.21 -12.39
C LEU A 1179 25.54 -36.04 -11.62
N LEU A 1180 24.84 -34.92 -11.52
CA LEU A 1180 25.35 -33.74 -10.82
C LEU A 1180 25.51 -33.98 -9.32
N ALA A 1181 24.52 -34.60 -8.66
CA ALA A 1181 24.58 -34.95 -7.24
C ALA A 1181 25.65 -36.01 -6.91
N SER A 1182 26.09 -36.79 -7.91
CA SER A 1182 27.18 -37.76 -7.80
C SER A 1182 28.55 -37.18 -8.12
N THR A 1183 28.62 -35.99 -8.73
CA THR A 1183 29.89 -35.41 -9.18
C THR A 1183 30.73 -34.94 -7.97
N PRO A 1184 31.97 -35.44 -7.79
CA PRO A 1184 32.81 -35.05 -6.66
C PRO A 1184 33.03 -33.54 -6.56
N GLY A 1185 32.77 -32.96 -5.40
CA GLY A 1185 32.89 -31.52 -5.13
C GLY A 1185 31.58 -30.74 -5.25
N VAL A 1186 30.56 -31.27 -5.93
CA VAL A 1186 29.22 -30.68 -5.91
C VAL A 1186 28.57 -30.94 -4.55
N THR A 1187 28.07 -29.87 -3.91
CA THR A 1187 27.44 -29.97 -2.58
C THR A 1187 25.93 -30.11 -2.67
N CYS A 1188 25.29 -29.30 -3.49
CA CYS A 1188 23.84 -29.34 -3.68
C CYS A 1188 23.47 -28.87 -5.10
N VAL A 1189 22.51 -29.56 -5.72
CA VAL A 1189 21.97 -29.25 -7.04
C VAL A 1189 20.62 -28.54 -6.87
N LEU A 1190 20.48 -27.33 -7.41
CA LEU A 1190 19.30 -26.50 -7.24
C LEU A 1190 18.30 -26.73 -8.37
N ASN A 1191 17.13 -27.26 -8.03
CA ASN A 1191 16.10 -27.61 -9.01
C ASN A 1191 14.80 -26.83 -8.77
N GLY A 1192 14.20 -26.31 -9.84
CA GLY A 1192 12.95 -25.55 -9.81
C GLY A 1192 11.72 -26.44 -9.77
N MET A 1193 11.41 -26.98 -8.59
CA MET A 1193 10.31 -27.94 -8.39
C MET A 1193 8.96 -27.22 -8.21
N ARG A 1194 8.32 -26.82 -9.32
CA ARG A 1194 7.11 -25.98 -9.31
C ARG A 1194 5.78 -26.70 -9.03
N SER A 1195 5.78 -28.03 -9.02
CA SER A 1195 4.58 -28.84 -8.71
C SER A 1195 4.88 -29.93 -7.68
N PRO A 1196 3.89 -30.31 -6.85
CA PRO A 1196 4.05 -31.43 -5.92
C PRO A 1196 4.49 -32.74 -6.59
N GLY A 1197 3.98 -33.03 -7.78
CA GLY A 1197 4.38 -34.21 -8.56
C GLY A 1197 5.87 -34.16 -8.94
N TYR A 1198 6.35 -33.01 -9.38
CA TYR A 1198 7.76 -32.85 -9.75
C TYR A 1198 8.70 -32.87 -8.54
N VAL A 1199 8.25 -32.43 -7.36
CA VAL A 1199 8.99 -32.60 -6.10
C VAL A 1199 9.25 -34.09 -5.81
N THR A 1200 8.21 -34.93 -5.92
CA THR A 1200 8.36 -36.38 -5.72
C THR A 1200 9.29 -37.01 -6.75
N ASP A 1201 9.13 -36.65 -8.02
CA ASP A 1201 9.99 -37.16 -9.10
C ASP A 1201 11.47 -36.83 -8.86
N ALA A 1202 11.78 -35.56 -8.55
CA ALA A 1202 13.14 -35.09 -8.38
C ALA A 1202 13.82 -35.63 -7.10
N LEU A 1203 13.11 -35.67 -5.97
CA LEU A 1203 13.69 -36.12 -4.69
C LEU A 1203 13.97 -37.63 -4.65
N THR A 1204 13.41 -38.40 -5.60
CA THR A 1204 13.65 -39.85 -5.70
C THR A 1204 15.15 -40.17 -5.87
N ILE A 1205 15.91 -39.32 -6.56
CA ILE A 1205 17.35 -39.51 -6.82
C ILE A 1205 18.21 -39.48 -5.55
N LEU A 1206 17.72 -38.89 -4.45
CA LEU A 1206 18.44 -38.84 -3.18
C LEU A 1206 18.62 -40.21 -2.52
N ARG A 1207 17.89 -41.22 -2.99
CA ARG A 1207 17.96 -42.61 -2.49
C ARG A 1207 18.87 -43.50 -3.34
N TRP A 1208 19.38 -42.99 -4.46
CA TRP A 1208 20.16 -43.77 -5.41
C TRP A 1208 21.64 -43.82 -4.99
N GLU A 1209 22.30 -44.93 -5.32
CA GLU A 1209 23.75 -45.08 -5.17
C GLU A 1209 24.48 -44.03 -6.01
N PRO A 1210 25.50 -43.31 -5.49
CA PRO A 1210 26.26 -42.37 -6.31
C PRO A 1210 26.94 -43.06 -7.50
N ILE A 1211 27.05 -42.35 -8.63
CA ILE A 1211 27.81 -42.84 -9.78
C ILE A 1211 29.30 -42.86 -9.42
N ASN A 1212 29.95 -44.02 -9.55
CA ASN A 1212 31.35 -44.23 -9.16
C ASN A 1212 32.34 -43.33 -9.92
N ASP A 1213 32.16 -43.16 -11.22
CA ASP A 1213 32.95 -42.25 -12.05
C ASP A 1213 32.04 -41.51 -13.03
N THR A 1214 31.87 -40.20 -12.81
CA THR A 1214 31.04 -39.33 -13.63
C THR A 1214 31.77 -38.79 -14.86
N ARG A 1215 33.11 -38.90 -14.92
CA ARG A 1215 33.92 -38.29 -15.97
C ARG A 1215 33.62 -38.82 -17.38
N PRO A 1216 33.48 -40.15 -17.61
CA PRO A 1216 33.15 -40.68 -18.93
C PRO A 1216 31.83 -40.17 -19.49
N ILE A 1217 30.86 -39.88 -18.61
CA ILE A 1217 29.52 -39.39 -19.01
C ILE A 1217 29.61 -37.97 -19.59
N TYR A 1218 30.40 -37.10 -18.95
CA TYR A 1218 30.67 -35.76 -19.48
C TYR A 1218 31.49 -35.81 -20.78
N GLU A 1219 32.43 -36.77 -20.91
CA GLU A 1219 33.25 -36.93 -22.12
C GLU A 1219 32.43 -37.45 -23.32
N GLU A 1220 31.53 -38.41 -23.13
CA GLU A 1220 30.66 -38.91 -24.20
C GLU A 1220 29.72 -37.81 -24.72
N ALA A 1221 29.19 -36.97 -23.82
CA ALA A 1221 28.33 -35.85 -24.21
C ALA A 1221 29.07 -34.77 -25.01
N MET A 1222 30.35 -34.53 -24.70
CA MET A 1222 31.17 -33.51 -25.38
C MET A 1222 31.82 -33.99 -26.70
N THR A 1223 31.99 -35.30 -26.89
CA THR A 1223 32.66 -35.87 -28.07
C THR A 1223 31.76 -36.03 -29.30
N ARG A 1224 30.43 -35.91 -29.15
CA ARG A 1224 29.48 -35.97 -30.27
C ARG A 1224 28.62 -34.70 -30.40
N PRO A 1225 29.20 -33.53 -30.77
CA PRO A 1225 28.39 -32.36 -31.08
C PRO A 1225 28.01 -32.37 -32.56
N GLN A 1226 26.92 -33.07 -32.93
CA GLN A 1226 26.05 -32.80 -34.11
C GLN A 1226 24.82 -33.72 -34.16
#